data_AF-A0A9E4AFB4-F1
#
_entry.id   AF-A0A9E4AFB4-F1
#
_cell.length_a   1.000
_cell.length_b   1.000
_cell.length_c   1.000
_cell.angle_alpha   90.00
_cell.angle_beta   90.00
_cell.angle_gamma   90.00
#
_symmetry.space_group_name_H-M   'P 1'
#
loop_
_entity.id
_entity.type
_entity.pdbx_description
1 polymer ?
#
loop_
_entity_poly.entity_id
_entity_poly.type
_entity_poly.pdbx_seq_one_letter_code
_entity_poly.pdbx_strand_id
1 'polypeptide(L)'
;MATAQTVHIPDPKLRGALELALGKEAGDAITQADMASLESFDAFESGIRNISGLEFAVNLTTLHLGINRVADLTPLKNLTNLMLLDLHRNQRISDLTPLKNLKNLTWLSLRGNNISDISPLKDLTNLIYLHIGYNHTLSDLSVLSVLTDLTFLDIEANNVSDLSPIAKLTNLTYLDFDSNIISDVSPLRNVTQLIHLDASDNIIPDVSPLKDMTALKNLDLDSNRLSEISVVQSMTNLVVLDIHDNDISDISSVKNLQSLKKLDFDDNNISDVSPLKDLIHLKVLDLDGNKISDVSPLRNMIYLTELDLDGNKISDISHLKNLTNLTVLDLHNNQISDVSPLRDMIHLTDLDLDDNDITDVSPLKDMIYLTVLDLDGNKISDISPLNDMIHLTDLDLHDNNIVDVSPLKNMIGLTYLDLSNNRISDFSPIAGLISNLEEYYNSNQTIPIYKPEDVNRDGVVNITDIVLAATNFDDPNLAALAQINLYPDVNNDGIVDIRDLVLIAAEIGSAAAPTLSKHSVKTSNLTPEDLTQWIRLAKQLDVQAPRLLNGIAILEQLLVVLTSIEELPSATALLANYPNPFNPETWIPYQLAKPAEVSISIHSADGKLIKTLKLGQLPAGTYHKKSRSAYWDGRNELGEPVASGIYFYTFSADSFTATRKMVIWK
;
A
#
# COMPACT_ATOMS: atom_id res chain seq x y z
N MET A 1 51.98 52.13 40.08
CA MET A 1 51.17 51.02 39.55
C MET A 1 50.76 51.42 38.15
N ALA A 2 51.28 50.74 37.13
CA ALA A 2 50.75 50.92 35.78
C ALA A 2 49.32 50.37 35.79
N THR A 3 48.34 51.21 35.50
CA THR A 3 46.95 50.76 35.34
C THR A 3 46.93 49.75 34.19
N ALA A 4 46.54 48.52 34.48
CA ALA A 4 46.41 47.47 33.46
C ALA A 4 45.52 48.00 32.32
N GLN A 5 46.00 47.92 31.09
CA GLN A 5 45.30 48.50 29.95
C GLN A 5 44.03 47.67 29.68
N THR A 6 42.87 48.26 29.95
CA THR A 6 41.56 47.68 29.66
C THR A 6 41.38 47.52 28.15
N VAL A 7 40.84 46.37 27.73
CA VAL A 7 40.53 46.05 26.34
C VAL A 7 39.13 46.54 26.01
N HIS A 8 38.97 47.20 24.85
CA HIS A 8 37.67 47.62 24.36
C HIS A 8 37.01 46.49 23.57
N ILE A 9 35.90 45.96 24.09
CA ILE A 9 35.11 44.89 23.46
C ILE A 9 33.73 45.49 23.16
N PRO A 10 33.47 45.96 21.92
CA PRO A 10 32.24 46.68 21.57
C PRO A 10 31.01 45.77 21.45
N ASP A 11 31.20 44.48 21.16
CA ASP A 11 30.12 43.52 21.06
C ASP A 11 29.75 42.99 22.46
N PRO A 12 28.53 43.24 22.97
CA PRO A 12 28.14 42.82 24.30
C PRO A 12 28.03 41.29 24.43
N LYS A 13 27.79 40.56 23.33
CA LYS A 13 27.76 39.10 23.33
C LYS A 13 29.16 38.54 23.45
N LEU A 14 30.12 39.08 22.69
CA LEU A 14 31.53 38.71 22.86
C LEU A 14 32.01 39.06 24.26
N ARG A 15 31.66 40.25 24.76
CA ARG A 15 32.06 40.69 26.10
C ARG A 15 31.54 39.71 27.16
N GLY A 16 30.25 39.38 27.14
CA GLY A 16 29.67 38.45 28.10
C GLY A 16 30.31 37.06 28.04
N ALA A 17 30.60 36.56 26.83
CA ALA A 17 31.30 35.28 26.66
C ALA A 17 32.73 35.33 27.22
N LEU A 18 33.47 36.42 27.01
CA LEU A 18 34.81 36.61 27.57
C LEU A 18 34.79 36.78 29.09
N GLU A 19 33.83 37.52 29.65
CA GLU A 19 33.64 37.65 31.09
C GLU A 19 33.45 36.26 31.73
N LEU A 20 32.59 35.42 31.13
CA LEU A 20 32.38 34.05 31.57
C LEU A 20 33.66 33.19 31.45
N ALA A 21 34.34 33.22 30.29
CA ALA A 21 35.55 32.43 30.05
C ALA A 21 36.71 32.83 30.99
N LEU A 22 36.75 34.08 31.44
CA LEU A 22 37.76 34.61 32.35
C LEU A 22 37.35 34.51 33.84
N GLY A 23 36.16 33.98 34.14
CA GLY A 23 35.64 33.92 35.52
C GLY A 23 35.41 35.30 36.14
N LYS A 24 35.00 36.28 35.33
CA LYS A 24 34.73 37.66 35.74
C LYS A 24 33.23 37.90 35.90
N GLU A 25 32.88 38.83 36.78
CA GLU A 25 31.50 39.27 36.95
C GLU A 25 31.09 40.21 35.81
N ALA A 26 29.79 40.31 35.56
CA ALA A 26 29.26 41.15 34.49
C ALA A 26 29.67 42.63 34.66
N GLY A 27 30.34 43.18 33.66
CA GLY A 27 30.81 44.58 33.67
C GLY A 27 32.20 44.78 34.28
N ASP A 28 32.85 43.74 34.80
CA ASP A 28 34.24 43.80 35.23
C ASP A 28 35.16 44.23 34.08
N ALA A 29 36.28 44.87 34.43
CA ALA A 29 37.29 45.23 33.45
C ALA A 29 38.00 43.97 32.94
N ILE A 30 37.97 43.77 31.61
CA ILE A 30 38.83 42.83 30.91
C ILE A 30 40.09 43.57 30.48
N THR A 31 41.25 43.13 30.95
CA THR A 31 42.57 43.72 30.66
C THR A 31 43.30 42.90 29.59
N GLN A 32 44.36 43.47 29.00
CA GLN A 32 45.21 42.72 28.07
C GLN A 32 45.85 41.47 28.71
N ALA A 33 46.15 41.52 30.01
CA ALA A 33 46.68 40.37 30.73
C ALA A 33 45.65 39.25 30.87
N ASP A 34 44.37 39.62 31.10
CA ASP A 34 43.28 38.64 31.09
C ASP A 34 43.11 38.02 29.70
N MET A 35 43.12 38.82 28.63
CA MET A 35 43.04 38.29 27.27
C MET A 35 44.22 37.36 26.94
N ALA A 36 45.43 37.74 27.32
CA ALA A 36 46.63 36.93 27.09
C ALA A 36 46.67 35.63 27.92
N SER A 37 45.82 35.46 28.95
CA SER A 37 45.72 34.19 29.67
C SER A 37 44.79 33.17 29.01
N LEU A 38 44.05 33.55 27.96
CA LEU A 38 43.21 32.62 27.22
C LEU A 38 44.07 31.75 26.28
N GLU A 39 44.01 30.44 26.50
CA GLU A 39 44.60 29.43 25.60
C GLU A 39 43.55 28.78 24.69
N SER A 40 42.29 28.76 25.13
CA SER A 40 41.13 28.31 24.38
C SER A 40 39.95 29.24 24.65
N PHE A 41 39.15 29.50 23.63
CA PHE A 41 37.92 30.28 23.76
C PHE A 41 36.81 29.68 22.91
N ASP A 42 35.71 29.34 23.56
CA ASP A 42 34.49 28.84 22.93
C ASP A 42 33.36 29.85 23.11
N ALA A 43 32.84 30.33 21.97
CA ALA A 43 31.67 31.18 21.91
C ALA A 43 30.75 30.74 20.75
N PHE A 44 30.57 29.43 20.59
CA PHE A 44 29.58 28.84 19.69
C PHE A 44 28.18 29.43 19.95
N GLU A 45 27.44 29.70 18.87
CA GLU A 45 26.03 30.15 18.89
C GLU A 45 25.74 31.34 19.83
N SER A 46 26.74 32.20 20.07
CA SER A 46 26.61 33.29 21.04
C SER A 46 25.98 34.56 20.46
N GLY A 47 25.70 34.57 19.15
CA GLY A 47 25.15 35.72 18.43
C GLY A 47 26.14 36.86 18.22
N ILE A 48 27.43 36.57 18.28
CA ILE A 48 28.54 37.52 18.13
C ILE A 48 28.58 38.05 16.69
N ARG A 49 28.79 39.35 16.53
CA ARG A 49 28.93 40.03 15.24
C ARG A 49 30.29 40.66 15.06
N ASN A 50 30.84 41.21 16.13
CA ASN A 50 32.10 41.92 16.12
C ASN A 50 33.07 41.28 17.13
N ILE A 51 34.22 40.84 16.62
CA ILE A 51 35.23 40.14 17.40
C ILE A 51 36.40 41.04 17.84
N SER A 52 36.27 42.36 17.74
CA SER A 52 37.24 43.32 18.27
C SER A 52 37.43 43.11 19.77
N GLY A 53 38.69 43.11 20.20
CA GLY A 53 39.15 42.71 21.52
C GLY A 53 39.89 41.36 21.50
N LEU A 54 39.54 40.43 20.60
CA LEU A 54 40.22 39.14 20.49
C LEU A 54 41.68 39.27 20.01
N GLU A 55 42.06 40.37 19.37
CA GLU A 55 43.45 40.61 18.94
C GLU A 55 44.47 40.63 20.10
N PHE A 56 44.00 40.77 21.34
CA PHE A 56 44.82 40.75 22.56
C PHE A 56 44.95 39.34 23.17
N ALA A 57 44.19 38.35 22.69
CA ALA A 57 44.25 36.97 23.17
C ALA A 57 45.36 36.18 22.48
N VAL A 58 46.60 36.69 22.58
CA VAL A 58 47.77 36.27 21.79
C VAL A 58 48.24 34.83 22.03
N ASN A 59 47.79 34.19 23.11
CA ASN A 59 48.13 32.82 23.46
C ASN A 59 47.04 31.80 23.05
N LEU A 60 45.96 32.25 22.38
CA LEU A 60 44.93 31.35 21.89
C LEU A 60 45.51 30.33 20.91
N THR A 61 45.19 29.06 21.19
CA THR A 61 45.48 27.90 20.33
C THR A 61 44.22 27.33 19.73
N THR A 62 43.08 27.51 20.40
CA THR A 62 41.77 26.98 19.99
C THR A 62 40.73 28.09 20.05
N LEU A 63 39.99 28.29 18.96
CA LEU A 63 38.95 29.30 18.88
C LEU A 63 37.70 28.75 18.17
N HIS A 64 36.58 28.69 18.90
CA HIS A 64 35.28 28.34 18.35
C HIS A 64 34.36 29.56 18.26
N LEU A 65 34.03 29.92 17.03
CA LEU A 65 33.12 31.02 16.68
C LEU A 65 32.02 30.55 15.71
N GLY A 66 31.74 29.24 15.66
CA GLY A 66 30.68 28.65 14.85
C GLY A 66 29.28 29.19 15.18
N ILE A 67 28.40 29.22 14.17
CA ILE A 67 26.99 29.67 14.27
C ILE A 67 26.86 31.07 14.89
N ASN A 68 27.72 31.99 14.45
CA ASN A 68 27.63 33.40 14.83
C ASN A 68 27.25 34.26 13.61
N ARG A 69 27.56 35.55 13.65
CA ARG A 69 27.30 36.51 12.58
C ARG A 69 28.55 37.37 12.31
N VAL A 70 29.72 36.78 12.52
CA VAL A 70 31.03 37.42 12.30
C VAL A 70 31.22 37.66 10.81
N ALA A 71 31.80 38.80 10.47
CA ALA A 71 32.13 39.16 9.08
C ALA A 71 33.58 39.60 8.94
N ASP A 72 34.09 40.38 9.91
CA ASP A 72 35.45 40.90 9.90
C ASP A 72 36.37 40.02 10.75
N LEU A 73 37.32 39.36 10.09
CA LEU A 73 38.35 38.52 10.72
C LEU A 73 39.63 39.29 11.09
N THR A 74 39.69 40.60 10.85
CA THR A 74 40.89 41.43 11.11
C THR A 74 41.46 41.26 12.52
N PRO A 75 40.64 41.14 13.60
CA PRO A 75 41.16 40.90 14.95
C PRO A 75 41.99 39.61 15.09
N LEU A 76 41.79 38.62 14.23
CA LEU A 76 42.49 37.33 14.31
C LEU A 76 43.90 37.37 13.69
N LYS A 77 44.24 38.40 12.91
CA LYS A 77 45.40 38.38 11.99
C LYS A 77 46.78 38.09 12.59
N ASN A 78 46.92 38.33 13.90
CA ASN A 78 48.18 38.17 14.65
C ASN A 78 48.11 37.05 15.70
N LEU A 79 47.03 36.27 15.76
CA LEU A 79 46.87 35.16 16.70
C LEU A 79 47.59 33.91 16.19
N THR A 80 48.90 34.05 15.94
CA THR A 80 49.71 33.04 15.21
C THR A 80 49.89 31.72 15.95
N ASN A 81 49.47 31.63 17.21
CA ASN A 81 49.46 30.40 17.99
C ASN A 81 48.23 29.52 17.73
N LEU A 82 47.24 30.02 16.98
CA LEU A 82 46.04 29.25 16.64
C LEU A 82 46.40 27.97 15.87
N MET A 83 45.89 26.85 16.37
CA MET A 83 45.99 25.51 15.79
C MET A 83 44.63 25.01 15.30
N LEU A 84 43.55 25.42 15.98
CA LEU A 84 42.17 25.12 15.62
C LEU A 84 41.39 26.44 15.53
N LEU A 85 40.74 26.64 14.38
CA LEU A 85 39.85 27.77 14.14
C LEU A 85 38.55 27.30 13.51
N ASP A 86 37.46 27.45 14.25
CA ASP A 86 36.11 27.14 13.78
C ASP A 86 35.30 28.42 13.54
N LEU A 87 34.96 28.65 12.28
CA LEU A 87 34.21 29.81 11.79
C LEU A 87 32.95 29.39 11.01
N HIS A 88 32.48 28.15 11.17
CA HIS A 88 31.34 27.67 10.38
C HIS A 88 30.06 28.48 10.62
N ARG A 89 29.19 28.53 9.61
CA ARG A 89 27.85 29.15 9.66
C ARG A 89 27.83 30.58 10.21
N ASN A 90 28.83 31.39 9.86
CA ASN A 90 28.83 32.83 10.12
C ASN A 90 28.13 33.66 9.03
N GLN A 91 27.84 33.02 7.87
CA GLN A 91 27.07 33.54 6.72
C GLN A 91 27.64 34.77 6.00
N ARG A 92 28.60 35.50 6.60
CA ARG A 92 29.08 36.81 6.11
C ARG A 92 30.58 36.89 5.93
N ILE A 93 31.32 35.86 6.34
CA ILE A 93 32.77 35.82 6.10
C ILE A 93 33.00 35.65 4.60
N SER A 94 33.84 36.48 4.04
CA SER A 94 34.21 36.46 2.62
C SER A 94 35.69 36.77 2.40
N ASP A 95 36.28 37.63 3.24
CA ASP A 95 37.71 37.94 3.21
C ASP A 95 38.51 37.08 4.19
N LEU A 96 39.36 36.21 3.64
CA LEU A 96 40.27 35.35 4.41
C LEU A 96 41.68 35.96 4.57
N THR A 97 41.94 37.17 4.07
CA THR A 97 43.25 37.83 4.16
C THR A 97 43.82 37.88 5.59
N PRO A 98 43.01 38.09 6.65
CA PRO A 98 43.51 38.04 8.03
C PRO A 98 44.13 36.69 8.41
N LEU A 99 43.70 35.58 7.81
CA LEU A 99 44.15 34.23 8.19
C LEU A 99 45.52 33.86 7.62
N LYS A 100 46.05 34.59 6.63
CA LYS A 100 47.25 34.20 5.86
C LYS A 100 48.52 33.91 6.68
N ASN A 101 48.62 34.48 7.88
CA ASN A 101 49.79 34.35 8.75
C ASN A 101 49.60 33.31 9.86
N LEU A 102 48.44 32.66 9.96
CA LEU A 102 48.11 31.70 11.01
C LEU A 102 48.67 30.31 10.71
N LYS A 103 49.98 30.24 10.46
CA LYS A 103 50.65 29.05 9.89
C LYS A 103 50.66 27.81 10.80
N ASN A 104 50.30 27.97 12.07
CA ASN A 104 50.17 26.84 13.00
C ASN A 104 48.81 26.15 12.90
N LEU A 105 47.87 26.67 12.09
CA LEU A 105 46.58 26.04 11.87
C LEU A 105 46.76 24.63 11.30
N THR A 106 46.13 23.68 11.98
CA THR A 106 46.01 22.27 11.58
C THR A 106 44.56 21.92 11.28
N TRP A 107 43.62 22.67 11.85
CA TRP A 107 42.18 22.47 11.71
C TRP A 107 41.51 23.80 11.42
N LEU A 108 40.80 23.88 10.30
CA LEU A 108 40.08 25.07 9.86
C LEU A 108 38.71 24.69 9.30
N SER A 109 37.65 25.23 9.89
CA SER A 109 36.30 25.15 9.32
C SER A 109 35.78 26.54 8.97
N LEU A 110 35.33 26.64 7.73
CA LEU A 110 34.81 27.83 7.06
C LEU A 110 33.46 27.54 6.39
N ARG A 111 32.83 26.41 6.70
CA ARG A 111 31.54 25.99 6.13
C ARG A 111 30.47 27.07 6.25
N GLY A 112 29.59 27.23 5.27
CA GLY A 112 28.38 28.07 5.47
C GLY A 112 28.71 29.56 5.61
N ASN A 113 29.60 30.04 4.75
CA ASN A 113 30.02 31.44 4.66
C ASN A 113 29.80 31.93 3.21
N ASN A 114 30.47 33.01 2.81
CA ASN A 114 30.33 33.61 1.50
C ASN A 114 31.71 33.80 0.84
N ILE A 115 32.55 32.76 0.94
CA ILE A 115 33.94 32.76 0.49
C ILE A 115 34.00 32.37 -0.99
N SER A 116 34.71 33.17 -1.78
CA SER A 116 35.01 32.86 -3.19
C SER A 116 36.51 32.75 -3.47
N ASP A 117 37.35 33.30 -2.59
CA ASP A 117 38.81 33.32 -2.72
C ASP A 117 39.48 32.67 -1.51
N ILE A 118 40.11 31.52 -1.74
CA ILE A 118 40.91 30.80 -0.74
C ILE A 118 42.42 31.03 -0.90
N SER A 119 42.87 31.93 -1.79
CA SER A 119 44.28 32.28 -2.00
C SER A 119 45.05 32.69 -0.72
N PRO A 120 44.42 33.29 0.32
CA PRO A 120 45.10 33.56 1.58
C PRO A 120 45.55 32.30 2.33
N LEU A 121 44.99 31.12 2.03
CA LEU A 121 45.31 29.87 2.74
C LEU A 121 46.60 29.19 2.23
N LYS A 122 47.21 29.68 1.15
CA LYS A 122 48.35 29.02 0.46
C LYS A 122 49.56 28.68 1.35
N ASP A 123 49.79 29.47 2.40
CA ASP A 123 50.96 29.31 3.28
C ASP A 123 50.60 28.53 4.56
N LEU A 124 49.37 28.02 4.68
CA LEU A 124 48.88 27.23 5.82
C LEU A 124 49.13 25.73 5.59
N THR A 125 50.35 25.37 5.25
CA THR A 125 50.73 24.02 4.80
C THR A 125 50.65 22.95 5.90
N ASN A 126 50.43 23.33 7.16
CA ASN A 126 50.23 22.41 8.28
C ASN A 126 48.77 21.96 8.43
N LEU A 127 47.86 22.42 7.56
CA LEU A 127 46.46 22.01 7.59
C LEU A 127 46.33 20.51 7.33
N ILE A 128 45.63 19.84 8.25
CA ILE A 128 45.26 18.42 8.22
C ILE A 128 43.77 18.29 7.93
N TYR A 129 42.98 19.23 8.45
CA TYR A 129 41.52 19.30 8.30
C TYR A 129 41.12 20.65 7.70
N LEU A 130 40.42 20.60 6.57
CA LEU A 130 39.84 21.78 5.94
C LEU A 130 38.40 21.50 5.53
N HIS A 131 37.48 22.29 6.08
CA HIS A 131 36.07 22.28 5.69
C HIS A 131 35.71 23.65 5.11
N ILE A 132 35.41 23.70 3.82
CA ILE A 132 35.06 24.92 3.06
C ILE A 132 33.75 24.76 2.25
N GLY A 133 32.92 23.77 2.59
CA GLY A 133 31.59 23.58 2.02
C GLY A 133 30.60 24.72 2.22
N TYR A 134 29.48 24.71 1.49
CA TYR A 134 28.39 25.71 1.59
C TYR A 134 28.90 27.16 1.49
N ASN A 135 29.80 27.45 0.55
CA ASN A 135 30.23 28.82 0.25
C ASN A 135 29.66 29.33 -1.09
N HIS A 136 28.93 28.47 -1.82
CA HIS A 136 28.10 28.69 -3.02
C HIS A 136 28.77 29.30 -4.26
N THR A 137 29.89 30.02 -4.09
CA THR A 137 30.58 30.76 -5.16
C THR A 137 32.03 30.34 -5.32
N LEU A 138 32.54 29.50 -4.42
CA LEU A 138 33.89 28.95 -4.52
C LEU A 138 33.98 28.02 -5.73
N SER A 139 35.02 28.21 -6.54
CA SER A 139 35.26 27.40 -7.74
C SER A 139 36.75 27.15 -7.99
N ASP A 140 37.62 28.09 -7.63
CA ASP A 140 39.07 27.95 -7.76
C ASP A 140 39.68 27.26 -6.53
N LEU A 141 40.14 26.02 -6.74
CA LEU A 141 40.82 25.20 -5.74
C LEU A 141 42.34 25.19 -5.86
N SER A 142 42.95 26.03 -6.71
CA SER A 142 44.39 25.99 -7.04
C SER A 142 45.31 25.93 -5.82
N VAL A 143 44.91 26.59 -4.73
CA VAL A 143 45.60 26.62 -3.43
C VAL A 143 45.76 25.26 -2.80
N LEU A 144 44.81 24.34 -3.01
CA LEU A 144 44.86 23.01 -2.40
C LEU A 144 46.06 22.19 -2.88
N SER A 145 46.64 22.51 -4.05
CA SER A 145 47.80 21.80 -4.61
C SER A 145 49.08 21.86 -3.75
N VAL A 146 49.15 22.77 -2.78
CA VAL A 146 50.26 22.89 -1.83
C VAL A 146 49.93 22.42 -0.41
N LEU A 147 48.67 22.10 -0.11
CA LEU A 147 48.21 21.65 1.22
C LEU A 147 48.27 20.12 1.35
N THR A 148 49.44 19.54 1.06
CA THR A 148 49.60 18.09 0.88
C THR A 148 49.45 17.24 2.15
N ASP A 149 49.42 17.86 3.32
CA ASP A 149 49.25 17.19 4.61
C ASP A 149 47.77 16.98 4.98
N LEU A 150 46.83 17.46 4.16
CA LEU A 150 45.40 17.25 4.35
C LEU A 150 45.07 15.75 4.38
N THR A 151 44.32 15.35 5.42
CA THR A 151 43.71 14.03 5.55
C THR A 151 42.19 14.07 5.48
N PHE A 152 41.60 15.25 5.71
CA PHE A 152 40.19 15.55 5.61
C PHE A 152 40.00 16.82 4.76
N LEU A 153 39.23 16.70 3.70
CA LEU A 153 38.85 17.81 2.84
C LEU A 153 37.35 17.71 2.53
N ASP A 154 36.66 18.78 2.82
CA ASP A 154 35.23 18.93 2.56
C ASP A 154 35.00 20.24 1.79
N ILE A 155 34.49 20.09 0.57
CA ILE A 155 34.21 21.17 -0.39
C ILE A 155 32.76 21.14 -0.90
N GLU A 156 31.84 20.51 -0.15
CA GLU A 156 30.42 20.34 -0.49
C GLU A 156 29.72 21.65 -0.88
N ALA A 157 28.66 21.58 -1.68
CA ALA A 157 27.76 22.71 -1.95
C ALA A 157 28.49 24.01 -2.38
N ASN A 158 29.30 23.89 -3.43
CA ASN A 158 30.06 24.97 -4.05
C ASN A 158 29.82 25.01 -5.57
N ASN A 159 30.72 25.64 -6.34
CA ASN A 159 30.64 25.71 -7.80
C ASN A 159 31.94 25.16 -8.42
N VAL A 160 32.49 24.10 -7.83
CA VAL A 160 33.73 23.45 -8.26
C VAL A 160 33.45 22.58 -9.48
N SER A 161 34.32 22.67 -10.48
CA SER A 161 34.32 21.79 -11.67
C SER A 161 35.66 21.11 -11.93
N ASP A 162 36.75 21.59 -11.32
CA ASP A 162 38.12 21.11 -11.55
C ASP A 162 38.75 20.58 -10.27
N LEU A 163 38.98 19.26 -10.23
CA LEU A 163 39.68 18.58 -9.14
C LEU A 163 41.20 18.46 -9.36
N SER A 164 41.75 19.00 -10.45
CA SER A 164 43.20 18.94 -10.73
C SER A 164 44.08 19.44 -9.57
N PRO A 165 43.69 20.45 -8.77
CA PRO A 165 44.49 20.89 -7.63
C PRO A 165 44.62 19.85 -6.51
N ILE A 166 43.69 18.90 -6.38
CA ILE A 166 43.72 17.90 -5.31
C ILE A 166 44.44 16.60 -5.70
N ALA A 167 44.94 16.49 -6.93
CA ALA A 167 45.58 15.27 -7.45
C ALA A 167 46.82 14.79 -6.65
N LYS A 168 47.42 15.67 -5.83
CA LYS A 168 48.59 15.37 -4.98
C LYS A 168 48.26 15.14 -3.52
N LEU A 169 46.98 15.25 -3.12
CA LEU A 169 46.54 15.08 -1.74
C LEU A 169 46.40 13.59 -1.38
N THR A 170 47.48 12.83 -1.55
CA THR A 170 47.49 11.36 -1.41
C THR A 170 47.32 10.88 0.04
N ASN A 171 47.31 11.80 1.01
CA ASN A 171 47.06 11.52 2.41
C ASN A 171 45.57 11.61 2.79
N LEU A 172 44.69 12.02 1.87
CA LEU A 172 43.26 12.08 2.14
C LEU A 172 42.70 10.70 2.50
N THR A 173 41.94 10.71 3.59
CA THR A 173 41.14 9.58 4.09
C THR A 173 39.65 9.87 4.06
N TYR A 174 39.29 11.16 4.03
CA TYR A 174 37.94 11.68 3.85
C TYR A 174 38.01 12.75 2.76
N LEU A 175 37.14 12.60 1.76
CA LEU A 175 36.93 13.60 0.73
C LEU A 175 35.44 13.69 0.46
N ASP A 176 34.93 14.91 0.50
CA ASP A 176 33.54 15.24 0.24
C ASP A 176 33.47 16.42 -0.72
N PHE A 177 32.81 16.22 -1.84
CA PHE A 177 32.57 17.23 -2.85
C PHE A 177 31.16 17.18 -3.42
N ASP A 178 30.17 16.75 -2.62
CA ASP A 178 28.77 16.75 -3.06
C ASP A 178 28.31 18.13 -3.51
N SER A 179 27.19 18.17 -4.25
CA SER A 179 26.53 19.41 -4.66
C SER A 179 27.49 20.38 -5.37
N ASN A 180 28.16 19.90 -6.41
CA ASN A 180 29.08 20.68 -7.24
C ASN A 180 28.74 20.47 -8.73
N ILE A 181 29.66 20.83 -9.63
CA ILE A 181 29.50 20.67 -11.09
C ILE A 181 30.67 19.89 -11.69
N ILE A 182 31.14 18.87 -10.96
CA ILE A 182 32.28 18.04 -11.32
C ILE A 182 31.85 16.98 -12.34
N SER A 183 32.64 16.84 -13.41
CA SER A 183 32.46 15.80 -14.44
C SER A 183 33.70 14.92 -14.64
N ASP A 184 34.88 15.35 -14.14
CA ASP A 184 36.14 14.62 -14.30
C ASP A 184 36.76 14.30 -12.94
N VAL A 185 36.72 13.03 -12.55
CA VAL A 185 37.37 12.50 -11.35
C VAL A 185 38.74 11.88 -11.62
N SER A 186 39.29 12.05 -12.84
CA SER A 186 40.66 11.59 -13.17
C SER A 186 41.77 12.12 -12.26
N PRO A 187 41.67 13.32 -11.63
CA PRO A 187 42.63 13.76 -10.63
C PRO A 187 42.72 12.83 -9.40
N LEU A 188 41.67 12.06 -9.11
CA LEU A 188 41.62 11.20 -7.91
C LEU A 188 42.37 9.88 -8.05
N ARG A 189 42.95 9.56 -9.22
CA ARG A 189 43.62 8.26 -9.50
C ARG A 189 44.65 7.82 -8.46
N ASN A 190 45.33 8.77 -7.81
CA ASN A 190 46.38 8.49 -6.83
C ASN A 190 45.93 8.72 -5.37
N VAL A 191 44.68 9.11 -5.13
CA VAL A 191 44.12 9.38 -3.79
C VAL A 191 43.56 8.08 -3.20
N THR A 192 44.40 7.05 -3.14
CA THR A 192 43.98 5.66 -2.88
C THR A 192 43.76 5.32 -1.40
N GLN A 193 44.03 6.26 -0.49
CA GLN A 193 43.88 6.07 0.96
C GLN A 193 42.50 6.47 1.49
N LEU A 194 41.57 6.87 0.60
CA LEU A 194 40.21 7.22 0.99
C LEU A 194 39.52 6.05 1.68
N ILE A 195 38.88 6.39 2.80
CA ILE A 195 38.01 5.52 3.59
C ILE A 195 36.56 5.94 3.38
N HIS A 196 36.33 7.24 3.23
CA HIS A 196 35.05 7.85 2.90
C HIS A 196 35.24 8.78 1.70
N LEU A 197 34.39 8.60 0.69
CA LEU A 197 34.29 9.45 -0.47
C LEU A 197 32.82 9.76 -0.69
N ASP A 198 32.48 11.04 -0.61
CA ASP A 198 31.20 11.57 -1.05
C ASP A 198 31.40 12.40 -2.32
N ALA A 199 30.68 12.00 -3.36
CA ALA A 199 30.77 12.54 -4.72
C ALA A 199 29.37 12.71 -5.35
N SER A 200 28.32 12.69 -4.53
CA SER A 200 26.93 12.83 -4.93
C SER A 200 26.62 14.18 -5.57
N ASP A 201 25.43 14.33 -6.16
CA ASP A 201 24.94 15.61 -6.68
C ASP A 201 25.94 16.33 -7.61
N ASN A 202 26.41 15.62 -8.63
CA ASN A 202 27.38 16.10 -9.60
C ASN A 202 26.96 15.72 -11.03
N ILE A 203 27.88 15.77 -12.00
CA ILE A 203 27.62 15.40 -13.40
C ILE A 203 28.66 14.39 -13.91
N ILE A 204 29.07 13.45 -13.05
CA ILE A 204 30.14 12.48 -13.32
C ILE A 204 29.59 11.33 -14.19
N PRO A 205 30.18 11.08 -15.38
CA PRO A 205 29.78 9.95 -16.22
C PRO A 205 30.71 8.73 -16.10
N ASP A 206 31.92 8.90 -15.57
CA ASP A 206 32.97 7.87 -15.53
C ASP A 206 33.73 7.88 -14.20
N VAL A 207 33.55 6.81 -13.43
CA VAL A 207 34.24 6.56 -12.15
C VAL A 207 35.40 5.56 -12.26
N SER A 208 35.80 5.16 -13.47
CA SER A 208 36.98 4.29 -13.69
C SER A 208 38.29 4.79 -13.04
N PRO A 209 38.52 6.11 -12.83
CA PRO A 209 39.66 6.59 -12.04
C PRO A 209 39.72 6.08 -10.60
N LEU A 210 38.59 5.66 -10.00
CA LEU A 210 38.49 5.27 -8.59
C LEU A 210 38.92 3.81 -8.32
N LYS A 211 39.28 3.03 -9.35
CA LYS A 211 39.51 1.57 -9.29
C LYS A 211 40.50 1.07 -8.23
N ASP A 212 41.45 1.92 -7.86
CA ASP A 212 42.55 1.58 -6.94
C ASP A 212 42.24 2.01 -5.49
N MET A 213 41.05 2.57 -5.21
CA MET A 213 40.58 2.99 -3.88
C MET A 213 40.08 1.82 -3.03
N THR A 214 40.88 0.77 -2.89
CA THR A 214 40.48 -0.48 -2.21
C THR A 214 40.28 -0.34 -0.68
N ALA A 215 40.65 0.81 -0.10
CA ALA A 215 40.48 1.12 1.32
C ALA A 215 39.09 1.68 1.67
N LEU A 216 38.27 2.03 0.66
CA LEU A 216 36.95 2.60 0.85
C LEU A 216 36.05 1.70 1.69
N LYS A 217 35.33 2.34 2.60
CA LYS A 217 34.27 1.74 3.43
C LYS A 217 32.92 2.38 3.14
N ASN A 218 32.91 3.67 2.86
CA ASN A 218 31.73 4.42 2.47
C ASN A 218 32.03 5.10 1.14
N LEU A 219 31.19 4.83 0.15
CA LEU A 219 31.25 5.44 -1.16
C LEU A 219 29.85 5.91 -1.50
N ASP A 220 29.73 7.21 -1.70
CA ASP A 220 28.53 7.86 -2.19
C ASP A 220 28.77 8.41 -3.60
N LEU A 221 27.89 8.03 -4.53
CA LEU A 221 27.94 8.36 -5.94
C LEU A 221 26.54 8.75 -6.47
N ASP A 222 25.61 9.09 -5.59
CA ASP A 222 24.24 9.37 -6.00
C ASP A 222 24.10 10.58 -6.93
N SER A 223 22.92 10.73 -7.55
CA SER A 223 22.53 11.91 -8.32
C SER A 223 23.62 12.35 -9.31
N ASN A 224 24.06 11.40 -10.14
CA ASN A 224 25.13 11.57 -11.11
C ASN A 224 24.67 11.17 -12.52
N ARG A 225 25.58 10.75 -13.40
CA ARG A 225 25.27 10.30 -14.77
C ARG A 225 25.94 8.97 -15.08
N LEU A 226 26.03 8.10 -14.08
CA LEU A 226 26.71 6.82 -14.18
C LEU A 226 25.82 5.82 -14.91
N SER A 227 26.40 5.13 -15.89
CA SER A 227 25.75 3.99 -16.57
C SER A 227 26.44 2.66 -16.26
N GLU A 228 27.60 2.70 -15.61
CA GLU A 228 28.33 1.52 -15.15
C GLU A 228 29.06 1.79 -13.84
N ILE A 229 29.18 0.74 -13.03
CA ILE A 229 29.90 0.74 -11.74
C ILE A 229 30.87 -0.43 -11.66
N SER A 230 31.50 -0.78 -12.79
CA SER A 230 32.47 -1.88 -12.85
C SER A 230 33.64 -1.69 -11.86
N VAL A 231 33.91 -0.44 -11.48
CA VAL A 231 34.97 -0.01 -10.57
C VAL A 231 34.84 -0.60 -9.15
N VAL A 232 33.62 -0.80 -8.65
CA VAL A 232 33.41 -1.20 -7.25
C VAL A 232 33.81 -2.65 -6.98
N GLN A 233 34.02 -3.48 -8.02
CA GLN A 233 34.35 -4.90 -7.87
C GLN A 233 35.61 -5.17 -7.04
N SER A 234 36.54 -4.21 -6.97
CA SER A 234 37.79 -4.30 -6.19
C SER A 234 37.66 -3.71 -4.79
N MET A 235 36.57 -3.02 -4.46
CA MET A 235 36.36 -2.30 -3.21
C MET A 235 35.75 -3.21 -2.14
N THR A 236 36.37 -4.35 -1.86
CA THR A 236 35.82 -5.42 -1.01
C THR A 236 35.62 -5.04 0.47
N ASN A 237 36.12 -3.86 0.88
CA ASN A 237 35.97 -3.31 2.22
C ASN A 237 34.73 -2.38 2.36
N LEU A 238 33.98 -2.16 1.28
CA LEU A 238 32.76 -1.35 1.31
C LEU A 238 31.76 -1.93 2.32
N VAL A 239 31.24 -1.02 3.13
CA VAL A 239 30.22 -1.24 4.16
C VAL A 239 28.93 -0.52 3.77
N VAL A 240 29.07 0.68 3.19
CA VAL A 240 27.98 1.49 2.64
C VAL A 240 28.35 1.83 1.20
N LEU A 241 27.41 1.59 0.30
CA LEU A 241 27.50 1.99 -1.10
C LEU A 241 26.15 2.62 -1.47
N ASP A 242 26.21 3.86 -1.93
CA ASP A 242 25.08 4.65 -2.37
C ASP A 242 25.30 5.05 -3.84
N ILE A 243 24.37 4.68 -4.71
CA ILE A 243 24.42 4.94 -6.15
C ILE A 243 23.02 5.31 -6.67
N HIS A 244 22.20 5.93 -5.82
CA HIS A 244 20.84 6.34 -6.22
C HIS A 244 20.82 7.38 -7.33
N ASP A 245 19.67 7.56 -7.98
CA ASP A 245 19.45 8.51 -9.09
C ASP A 245 20.60 8.48 -10.13
N ASN A 246 20.68 7.37 -10.86
CA ASN A 246 21.68 7.16 -11.92
C ASN A 246 21.08 6.34 -13.08
N ASP A 247 21.89 6.03 -14.10
CA ASP A 247 21.50 5.24 -15.27
C ASP A 247 21.97 3.76 -15.19
N ILE A 248 22.15 3.19 -13.98
CA ILE A 248 22.71 1.84 -13.79
C ILE A 248 21.69 0.76 -14.15
N SER A 249 22.16 -0.26 -14.88
CA SER A 249 21.35 -1.47 -15.16
C SER A 249 22.07 -2.78 -14.85
N ASP A 250 23.41 -2.79 -14.90
CA ASP A 250 24.25 -3.95 -14.56
C ASP A 250 24.96 -3.72 -13.22
N ILE A 251 24.53 -4.46 -12.20
CA ILE A 251 25.12 -4.47 -10.86
C ILE A 251 26.03 -5.68 -10.62
N SER A 252 26.48 -6.40 -11.66
CA SER A 252 27.29 -7.62 -11.52
C SER A 252 28.62 -7.41 -10.79
N SER A 253 29.11 -6.16 -10.70
CA SER A 253 30.31 -5.79 -9.96
C SER A 253 30.15 -5.91 -8.44
N VAL A 254 28.93 -5.85 -7.89
CA VAL A 254 28.73 -5.88 -6.42
C VAL A 254 28.73 -7.29 -5.83
N LYS A 255 28.67 -8.34 -6.66
CA LYS A 255 28.43 -9.74 -6.23
C LYS A 255 29.38 -10.30 -5.17
N ASN A 256 30.58 -9.71 -5.02
CA ASN A 256 31.62 -10.16 -4.10
C ASN A 256 31.83 -9.19 -2.91
N LEU A 257 31.01 -8.16 -2.77
CA LEU A 257 31.15 -7.13 -1.73
C LEU A 257 30.53 -7.57 -0.40
N GLN A 258 31.04 -8.68 0.15
CA GLN A 258 30.48 -9.37 1.33
C GLN A 258 30.50 -8.55 2.63
N SER A 259 31.18 -7.40 2.65
CA SER A 259 31.23 -6.50 3.81
C SER A 259 30.10 -5.48 3.84
N LEU A 260 29.30 -5.37 2.76
CA LEU A 260 28.19 -4.43 2.66
C LEU A 260 27.15 -4.69 3.75
N LYS A 261 26.64 -3.59 4.29
CA LYS A 261 25.58 -3.55 5.30
C LYS A 261 24.42 -2.65 4.89
N LYS A 262 24.72 -1.52 4.24
CA LYS A 262 23.76 -0.66 3.54
C LYS A 262 24.12 -0.65 2.06
N LEU A 263 23.11 -0.82 1.22
CA LEU A 263 23.23 -0.72 -0.23
C LEU A 263 22.04 0.06 -0.75
N ASP A 264 22.33 1.14 -1.47
CA ASP A 264 21.36 2.06 -2.04
C ASP A 264 21.49 2.05 -3.57
N PHE A 265 20.38 1.79 -4.25
CA PHE A 265 20.32 1.56 -5.70
C PHE A 265 18.99 2.01 -6.31
N ASP A 266 18.22 2.81 -5.59
CA ASP A 266 16.97 3.39 -6.06
C ASP A 266 17.14 4.28 -7.30
N ASP A 267 16.01 4.57 -7.94
CA ASP A 267 15.92 5.42 -9.12
C ASP A 267 16.99 5.11 -10.19
N ASN A 268 17.04 3.83 -10.57
CA ASN A 268 17.95 3.31 -11.58
C ASN A 268 17.18 2.48 -12.65
N ASN A 269 17.92 1.73 -13.47
CA ASN A 269 17.39 0.89 -14.54
C ASN A 269 17.60 -0.61 -14.29
N ILE A 270 17.69 -1.04 -13.04
CA ILE A 270 18.02 -2.40 -12.62
C ILE A 270 16.81 -3.32 -12.82
N SER A 271 17.05 -4.52 -13.35
CA SER A 271 16.03 -5.57 -13.47
C SER A 271 16.50 -6.95 -13.00
N ASP A 272 17.82 -7.17 -12.94
CA ASP A 272 18.43 -8.42 -12.47
C ASP A 272 19.17 -8.17 -11.15
N VAL A 273 18.56 -8.61 -10.04
CA VAL A 273 19.16 -8.57 -8.71
C VAL A 273 19.90 -9.87 -8.32
N SER A 274 20.11 -10.79 -9.27
CA SER A 274 20.87 -12.02 -9.03
C SER A 274 22.30 -11.81 -8.50
N PRO A 275 23.01 -10.70 -8.80
CA PRO A 275 24.30 -10.41 -8.18
C PRO A 275 24.23 -10.25 -6.66
N LEU A 276 23.08 -9.88 -6.09
CA LEU A 276 22.93 -9.65 -4.65
C LEU A 276 22.79 -10.92 -3.82
N LYS A 277 22.51 -12.08 -4.43
CA LYS A 277 22.08 -13.32 -3.76
C LYS A 277 22.98 -13.82 -2.61
N ASP A 278 24.28 -13.49 -2.67
CA ASP A 278 25.30 -13.94 -1.72
C ASP A 278 25.69 -12.85 -0.71
N LEU A 279 25.10 -11.64 -0.80
CA LEU A 279 25.31 -10.50 0.11
C LEU A 279 24.45 -10.62 1.38
N ILE A 280 24.53 -11.78 2.03
CA ILE A 280 23.63 -12.18 3.12
C ILE A 280 23.74 -11.32 4.39
N HIS A 281 24.74 -10.44 4.49
CA HIS A 281 24.98 -9.58 5.67
C HIS A 281 24.41 -8.17 5.53
N LEU A 282 23.71 -7.88 4.42
CA LEU A 282 22.94 -6.65 4.27
C LEU A 282 21.91 -6.52 5.40
N LYS A 283 21.75 -5.28 5.84
CA LYS A 283 20.77 -4.86 6.86
C LYS A 283 19.75 -3.89 6.29
N VAL A 284 20.22 -2.99 5.42
CA VAL A 284 19.42 -2.01 4.70
C VAL A 284 19.69 -2.24 3.22
N LEU A 285 18.63 -2.44 2.44
CA LEU A 285 18.68 -2.58 1.01
C LEU A 285 17.57 -1.73 0.41
N ASP A 286 17.97 -0.75 -0.38
CA ASP A 286 17.07 0.09 -1.15
C ASP A 286 17.22 -0.24 -2.64
N LEU A 287 16.08 -0.43 -3.30
CA LEU A 287 15.95 -0.82 -4.69
C LEU A 287 14.70 -0.17 -5.31
N ASP A 288 14.20 0.93 -4.75
CA ASP A 288 13.02 1.62 -5.26
C ASP A 288 13.21 2.12 -6.70
N GLY A 289 12.13 2.52 -7.38
CA GLY A 289 12.22 3.21 -8.67
C GLY A 289 12.89 2.40 -9.82
N ASN A 290 12.92 1.07 -9.73
CA ASN A 290 13.63 0.20 -10.67
C ASN A 290 12.70 -0.59 -11.62
N LYS A 291 13.20 -1.68 -12.22
CA LYS A 291 12.46 -2.55 -13.17
C LYS A 291 12.47 -4.00 -12.73
N ILE A 292 12.54 -4.24 -11.42
CA ILE A 292 12.68 -5.57 -10.82
C ILE A 292 11.34 -6.29 -10.86
N SER A 293 11.35 -7.56 -11.24
CA SER A 293 10.18 -8.44 -11.16
C SER A 293 10.45 -9.76 -10.43
N ASP A 294 11.72 -10.15 -10.29
CA ASP A 294 12.14 -11.39 -9.63
C ASP A 294 12.98 -11.07 -8.38
N VAL A 295 12.35 -11.22 -7.21
CA VAL A 295 12.99 -11.06 -5.89
C VAL A 295 13.54 -12.36 -5.32
N SER A 296 13.53 -13.47 -6.07
CA SER A 296 14.07 -14.76 -5.62
C SER A 296 15.55 -14.75 -5.20
N PRO A 297 16.42 -13.84 -5.71
CA PRO A 297 17.78 -13.67 -5.20
C PRO A 297 17.84 -13.21 -3.73
N LEU A 298 16.83 -12.47 -3.26
CA LEU A 298 16.83 -11.86 -1.91
C LEU A 298 16.50 -12.87 -0.79
N ARG A 299 16.03 -14.07 -1.14
CA ARG A 299 15.46 -15.08 -0.20
C ARG A 299 16.30 -15.47 1.02
N ASN A 300 17.61 -15.23 0.98
CA ASN A 300 18.56 -15.62 2.03
C ASN A 300 19.10 -14.42 2.83
N MET A 301 18.64 -13.20 2.56
CA MET A 301 19.08 -11.98 3.24
C MET A 301 18.41 -11.82 4.62
N ILE A 302 18.44 -12.88 5.42
CA ILE A 302 17.71 -13.00 6.70
C ILE A 302 18.16 -11.99 7.78
N TYR A 303 19.18 -11.19 7.50
CA TYR A 303 19.67 -10.12 8.38
C TYR A 303 19.14 -8.73 8.02
N LEU A 304 18.36 -8.62 6.93
CA LEU A 304 17.67 -7.37 6.58
C LEU A 304 16.74 -6.96 7.71
N THR A 305 16.79 -5.67 8.02
CA THR A 305 15.89 -4.96 8.92
C THR A 305 15.05 -3.95 8.15
N GLU A 306 15.57 -3.42 7.04
CA GLU A 306 14.92 -2.45 6.17
C GLU A 306 15.08 -2.92 4.72
N LEU A 307 13.97 -2.98 3.99
CA LEU A 307 13.92 -3.34 2.58
C LEU A 307 12.92 -2.43 1.87
N ASP A 308 13.42 -1.69 0.91
CA ASP A 308 12.61 -0.89 -0.01
C ASP A 308 12.64 -1.51 -1.41
N LEU A 309 11.45 -1.66 -1.99
CA LEU A 309 11.18 -2.27 -3.29
C LEU A 309 10.06 -1.53 -4.03
N ASP A 310 9.77 -0.29 -3.65
CA ASP A 310 8.79 0.56 -4.34
C ASP A 310 9.06 0.66 -5.85
N GLY A 311 8.01 0.89 -6.63
CA GLY A 311 8.16 1.47 -7.97
C GLY A 311 8.67 0.46 -8.97
N ASN A 312 8.47 -0.82 -8.67
CA ASN A 312 8.99 -1.95 -9.41
C ASN A 312 7.88 -2.69 -10.17
N LYS A 313 8.12 -3.94 -10.55
CA LYS A 313 7.21 -4.80 -11.32
C LYS A 313 7.00 -6.14 -10.63
N ILE A 314 6.99 -6.12 -9.30
CA ILE A 314 6.94 -7.32 -8.47
C ILE A 314 5.49 -7.77 -8.35
N SER A 315 5.25 -9.06 -8.53
CA SER A 315 3.94 -9.69 -8.30
C SER A 315 4.02 -10.92 -7.41
N ASP A 316 5.19 -11.57 -7.32
CA ASP A 316 5.43 -12.75 -6.48
C ASP A 316 6.49 -12.43 -5.41
N ILE A 317 6.02 -12.23 -4.18
CA ILE A 317 6.84 -12.02 -2.99
C ILE A 317 7.08 -13.30 -2.16
N SER A 318 6.75 -14.49 -2.69
CA SER A 318 6.87 -15.77 -1.95
C SER A 318 8.29 -16.10 -1.48
N HIS A 319 9.29 -15.50 -2.13
CA HIS A 319 10.70 -15.63 -1.79
C HIS A 319 11.13 -14.77 -0.60
N LEU A 320 10.34 -13.76 -0.21
CA LEU A 320 10.62 -12.87 0.91
C LEU A 320 10.20 -13.46 2.27
N LYS A 321 9.42 -14.54 2.30
CA LYS A 321 8.82 -15.11 3.52
C LYS A 321 9.77 -15.40 4.70
N ASN A 322 11.06 -15.56 4.43
CA ASN A 322 12.06 -15.88 5.47
C ASN A 322 12.76 -14.62 6.01
N LEU A 323 12.44 -13.43 5.52
CA LEU A 323 13.02 -12.15 5.98
C LEU A 323 12.32 -11.67 7.25
N THR A 324 12.21 -12.55 8.25
CA THR A 324 11.41 -12.32 9.46
C THR A 324 12.02 -11.30 10.43
N ASN A 325 13.20 -10.76 10.14
CA ASN A 325 13.86 -9.72 10.92
C ASN A 325 13.54 -8.30 10.42
N LEU A 326 12.77 -8.17 9.34
CA LEU A 326 12.33 -6.87 8.84
C LEU A 326 11.51 -6.14 9.90
N THR A 327 11.82 -4.85 10.03
CA THR A 327 11.09 -3.86 10.84
C THR A 327 10.44 -2.81 9.95
N VAL A 328 11.03 -2.52 8.78
CA VAL A 328 10.50 -1.65 7.73
C VAL A 328 10.47 -2.46 6.44
N LEU A 329 9.34 -2.43 5.75
CA LEU A 329 9.17 -3.03 4.43
C LEU A 329 8.31 -2.12 3.57
N ASP A 330 8.89 -1.63 2.49
CA ASP A 330 8.17 -0.89 1.47
C ASP A 330 8.05 -1.75 0.19
N LEU A 331 6.81 -1.89 -0.28
CA LEU A 331 6.42 -2.63 -1.48
C LEU A 331 5.41 -1.82 -2.31
N HIS A 332 5.35 -0.50 -2.13
CA HIS A 332 4.36 0.32 -2.82
C HIS A 332 4.51 0.32 -4.34
N ASN A 333 3.43 0.69 -5.04
CA ASN A 333 3.40 0.84 -6.50
C ASN A 333 3.99 -0.37 -7.26
N ASN A 334 3.46 -1.56 -6.95
CA ASN A 334 3.84 -2.84 -7.54
C ASN A 334 2.61 -3.56 -8.15
N GLN A 335 2.69 -4.87 -8.34
CA GLN A 335 1.60 -5.71 -8.91
C GLN A 335 1.28 -6.89 -7.97
N ILE A 336 1.34 -6.66 -6.67
CA ILE A 336 1.21 -7.70 -5.64
C ILE A 336 -0.28 -7.91 -5.32
N SER A 337 -0.72 -9.16 -5.33
CA SER A 337 -2.08 -9.53 -4.89
C SER A 337 -2.11 -10.50 -3.71
N ASP A 338 -1.00 -11.22 -3.47
CA ASP A 338 -0.89 -12.23 -2.41
C ASP A 338 0.17 -11.83 -1.38
N VAL A 339 -0.31 -11.37 -0.22
CA VAL A 339 0.53 -11.00 0.93
C VAL A 339 0.71 -12.14 1.95
N SER A 340 0.28 -13.37 1.63
CA SER A 340 0.50 -14.54 2.49
C SER A 340 1.98 -14.80 2.87
N PRO A 341 2.98 -14.44 2.05
CA PRO A 341 4.39 -14.56 2.44
C PRO A 341 4.80 -13.67 3.61
N LEU A 342 4.05 -12.59 3.90
CA LEU A 342 4.39 -11.64 4.98
C LEU A 342 3.96 -12.12 6.37
N ARG A 343 3.12 -13.16 6.48
CA ARG A 343 2.46 -13.59 7.73
C ARG A 343 3.39 -13.74 8.93
N ASP A 344 4.62 -14.20 8.72
CA ASP A 344 5.56 -14.50 9.80
C ASP A 344 6.53 -13.32 10.10
N MET A 345 6.37 -12.17 9.44
CA MET A 345 7.14 -10.92 9.65
C MET A 345 6.59 -10.10 10.82
N ILE A 346 6.42 -10.75 11.98
CA ILE A 346 5.77 -10.18 13.17
C ILE A 346 6.55 -9.03 13.84
N HIS A 347 7.73 -8.68 13.34
CA HIS A 347 8.57 -7.60 13.86
C HIS A 347 8.42 -6.29 13.06
N LEU A 348 7.62 -6.28 12.00
CA LEU A 348 7.30 -5.06 11.26
C LEU A 348 6.68 -4.02 12.18
N THR A 349 7.20 -2.80 12.08
CA THR A 349 6.67 -1.58 12.70
C THR A 349 6.16 -0.61 11.64
N ASP A 350 6.70 -0.71 10.43
CA ASP A 350 6.37 0.10 9.27
C ASP A 350 6.19 -0.84 8.07
N LEU A 351 5.04 -0.74 7.41
CA LEU A 351 4.68 -1.56 6.25
C LEU A 351 3.90 -0.71 5.26
N ASP A 352 4.51 -0.53 4.09
CA ASP A 352 3.88 0.11 2.96
C ASP A 352 3.53 -0.93 1.88
N LEU A 353 2.27 -0.91 1.46
CA LEU A 353 1.69 -1.78 0.45
C LEU A 353 0.77 -0.99 -0.50
N ASP A 354 0.91 0.33 -0.58
CA ASP A 354 0.06 1.17 -1.41
C ASP A 354 0.16 0.84 -2.91
N ASP A 355 -0.85 1.25 -3.68
CA ASP A 355 -0.92 1.07 -5.14
C ASP A 355 -0.57 -0.35 -5.63
N ASN A 356 -1.25 -1.36 -5.06
CA ASN A 356 -1.12 -2.77 -5.41
C ASN A 356 -2.47 -3.41 -5.80
N ASP A 357 -2.50 -4.74 -5.96
CA ASP A 357 -3.68 -5.52 -6.36
C ASP A 357 -4.27 -6.35 -5.19
N ILE A 358 -4.06 -5.93 -3.94
CA ILE A 358 -4.38 -6.71 -2.74
C ILE A 358 -5.89 -6.71 -2.46
N THR A 359 -6.43 -7.89 -2.12
CA THR A 359 -7.82 -8.05 -1.67
C THR A 359 -7.95 -8.66 -0.28
N ASP A 360 -6.97 -9.46 0.16
CA ASP A 360 -7.01 -10.22 1.41
C ASP A 360 -5.83 -9.84 2.31
N VAL A 361 -6.13 -9.14 3.39
CA VAL A 361 -5.17 -8.72 4.43
C VAL A 361 -5.16 -9.65 5.64
N SER A 362 -5.83 -10.82 5.58
CA SER A 362 -5.80 -11.82 6.66
C SER A 362 -4.40 -12.31 7.06
N PRO A 363 -3.38 -12.33 6.17
CA PRO A 363 -2.01 -12.62 6.56
C PRO A 363 -1.39 -11.62 7.54
N LEU A 364 -1.87 -10.37 7.57
CA LEU A 364 -1.28 -9.28 8.38
C LEU A 364 -1.73 -9.31 9.84
N LYS A 365 -2.77 -10.09 10.20
CA LYS A 365 -3.45 -10.04 11.50
C LYS A 365 -2.56 -10.15 12.75
N ASP A 366 -1.40 -10.83 12.63
CA ASP A 366 -0.51 -11.12 13.76
C ASP A 366 0.61 -10.05 13.89
N MET A 367 0.66 -9.05 13.01
CA MET A 367 1.62 -7.93 13.01
C MET A 367 1.24 -6.85 14.04
N ILE A 368 1.04 -7.27 15.28
CA ILE A 368 0.52 -6.42 16.36
C ILE A 368 1.46 -5.27 16.79
N TYR A 369 2.69 -5.23 16.26
CA TYR A 369 3.68 -4.20 16.55
C TYR A 369 3.72 -3.08 15.50
N LEU A 370 2.91 -3.16 14.43
CA LEU A 370 2.79 -2.08 13.45
C LEU A 370 2.37 -0.77 14.11
N THR A 371 3.08 0.29 13.75
CA THR A 371 2.78 1.68 14.09
C THR A 371 2.35 2.46 12.86
N VAL A 372 2.90 2.12 11.69
CA VAL A 372 2.54 2.69 10.38
C VAL A 372 2.08 1.55 9.48
N LEU A 373 0.94 1.73 8.82
CA LEU A 373 0.44 0.81 7.81
C LEU A 373 -0.23 1.60 6.69
N ASP A 374 0.35 1.52 5.50
CA ASP A 374 -0.26 2.03 4.28
C ASP A 374 -0.80 0.87 3.43
N LEU A 375 -2.06 0.99 3.02
CA LEU A 375 -2.81 0.04 2.21
C LEU A 375 -3.62 0.75 1.13
N ASP A 376 -3.31 2.00 0.81
CA ASP A 376 -3.97 2.77 -0.25
C ASP A 376 -3.94 2.05 -1.61
N GLY A 377 -4.88 2.36 -2.51
CA GLY A 377 -4.76 2.04 -3.93
C GLY A 377 -5.06 0.58 -4.23
N ASN A 378 -5.59 -0.15 -3.24
CA ASN A 378 -5.83 -1.58 -3.29
C ASN A 378 -7.31 -1.91 -3.54
N LYS A 379 -7.67 -3.20 -3.39
CA LYS A 379 -9.03 -3.72 -3.62
C LYS A 379 -9.62 -4.33 -2.36
N ILE A 380 -9.20 -3.86 -1.19
CA ILE A 380 -9.56 -4.42 0.12
C ILE A 380 -11.00 -4.06 0.47
N SER A 381 -11.76 -5.03 0.98
CA SER A 381 -13.12 -4.81 1.49
C SER A 381 -13.30 -5.25 2.94
N ASP A 382 -12.53 -6.25 3.38
CA ASP A 382 -12.57 -6.79 4.74
C ASP A 382 -11.30 -6.39 5.51
N ILE A 383 -11.48 -5.49 6.47
CA ILE A 383 -10.42 -5.02 7.37
C ILE A 383 -10.55 -5.63 8.79
N SER A 384 -11.38 -6.66 8.97
CA SER A 384 -11.46 -7.38 10.25
C SER A 384 -10.12 -7.95 10.74
N PRO A 385 -9.15 -8.34 9.87
CA PRO A 385 -7.82 -8.74 10.33
C PRO A 385 -7.03 -7.66 11.07
N LEU A 386 -7.37 -6.37 10.89
CA LEU A 386 -6.64 -5.26 11.49
C LEU A 386 -7.07 -4.95 12.94
N ASN A 387 -8.16 -5.55 13.45
CA ASN A 387 -8.81 -5.19 14.73
C ASN A 387 -7.88 -5.19 15.97
N ASP A 388 -6.82 -6.00 15.94
CA ASP A 388 -5.89 -6.16 17.08
C ASP A 388 -4.61 -5.31 16.94
N MET A 389 -4.45 -4.54 15.86
CA MET A 389 -3.31 -3.63 15.62
C MET A 389 -3.43 -2.33 16.42
N ILE A 390 -3.56 -2.46 17.74
CA ILE A 390 -3.85 -1.34 18.67
C ILE A 390 -2.69 -0.35 18.84
N HIS A 391 -1.52 -0.66 18.26
CA HIS A 391 -0.32 0.17 18.29
C HIS A 391 -0.19 1.10 17.08
N LEU A 392 -1.07 0.98 16.08
CA LEU A 392 -1.11 1.89 14.94
C LEU A 392 -1.31 3.34 15.39
N THR A 393 -0.46 4.22 14.87
CA THR A 393 -0.56 5.67 14.95
C THR A 393 -0.96 6.26 13.60
N ASP A 394 -0.55 5.62 12.51
CA ASP A 394 -0.76 6.08 11.15
C ASP A 394 -1.34 4.93 10.32
N LEU A 395 -2.55 5.13 9.80
CA LEU A 395 -3.24 4.15 8.97
C LEU A 395 -3.84 4.83 7.76
N ASP A 396 -3.34 4.48 6.58
CA ASP A 396 -3.94 4.86 5.30
C ASP A 396 -4.66 3.65 4.69
N LEU A 397 -5.93 3.86 4.36
CA LEU A 397 -6.81 2.89 3.73
C LEU A 397 -7.53 3.51 2.53
N HIS A 398 -7.02 4.61 1.97
CA HIS A 398 -7.69 5.32 0.90
C HIS A 398 -7.80 4.50 -0.39
N ASP A 399 -8.68 4.94 -1.29
CA ASP A 399 -8.96 4.30 -2.59
C ASP A 399 -9.17 2.76 -2.57
N ASN A 400 -9.88 2.26 -1.55
CA ASN A 400 -10.23 0.84 -1.39
C ASN A 400 -11.75 0.56 -1.56
N ASN A 401 -12.20 -0.66 -1.25
CA ASN A 401 -13.60 -1.10 -1.31
C ASN A 401 -14.24 -1.34 0.07
N ILE A 402 -13.75 -0.66 1.12
CA ILE A 402 -14.17 -0.88 2.51
C ILE A 402 -15.59 -0.37 2.74
N VAL A 403 -16.37 -1.14 3.51
CA VAL A 403 -17.75 -0.78 3.90
C VAL A 403 -17.90 -0.71 5.43
N ASP A 404 -17.24 -1.61 6.17
CA ASP A 404 -17.30 -1.67 7.63
C ASP A 404 -16.00 -1.19 8.28
N VAL A 405 -16.11 -0.14 9.08
CA VAL A 405 -15.02 0.44 9.88
C VAL A 405 -15.05 0.02 11.35
N SER A 406 -15.98 -0.85 11.74
CA SER A 406 -16.06 -1.36 13.11
C SER A 406 -14.79 -2.04 13.64
N PRO A 407 -13.93 -2.69 12.81
CA PRO A 407 -12.64 -3.23 13.26
C PRO A 407 -11.69 -2.17 13.82
N LEU A 408 -11.81 -0.90 13.39
CA LEU A 408 -10.88 0.15 13.79
C LEU A 408 -11.17 0.72 15.19
N LYS A 409 -12.36 0.46 15.76
CA LYS A 409 -12.89 1.15 16.98
C LYS A 409 -11.98 1.17 18.21
N ASN A 410 -11.03 0.24 18.31
CA ASN A 410 -10.13 0.11 19.46
C ASN A 410 -8.73 0.72 19.20
N MET A 411 -8.47 1.25 18.00
CA MET A 411 -7.20 1.87 17.62
C MET A 411 -7.11 3.31 18.18
N ILE A 412 -7.21 3.41 19.51
CA ILE A 412 -7.26 4.69 20.23
C ILE A 412 -5.96 5.50 20.15
N GLY A 413 -4.88 4.89 19.66
CA GLY A 413 -3.57 5.51 19.44
C GLY A 413 -3.42 6.21 18.09
N LEU A 414 -4.37 6.06 17.16
CA LEU A 414 -4.30 6.71 15.85
C LEU A 414 -4.23 8.24 15.98
N THR A 415 -3.29 8.82 15.25
CA THR A 415 -3.11 10.26 15.04
C THR A 415 -3.40 10.64 13.59
N TYR A 416 -3.17 9.73 12.65
CA TYR A 416 -3.50 9.87 11.23
C TYR A 416 -4.44 8.74 10.79
N LEU A 417 -5.51 9.08 10.07
CA LEU A 417 -6.41 8.11 9.45
C LEU A 417 -6.97 8.66 8.13
N ASP A 418 -6.68 7.99 7.03
CA ASP A 418 -7.33 8.23 5.74
C ASP A 418 -8.27 7.07 5.37
N LEU A 419 -9.54 7.39 5.19
CA LEU A 419 -10.62 6.48 4.74
C LEU A 419 -11.28 7.03 3.46
N SER A 420 -10.67 7.99 2.79
CA SER A 420 -11.20 8.60 1.57
C SER A 420 -11.38 7.55 0.46
N ASN A 421 -12.25 7.87 -0.49
CA ASN A 421 -12.54 7.04 -1.67
C ASN A 421 -12.91 5.56 -1.42
N ASN A 422 -13.43 5.24 -0.24
CA ASN A 422 -14.03 3.95 0.08
C ASN A 422 -15.55 3.91 -0.14
N ARG A 423 -16.21 2.81 0.27
CA ARG A 423 -17.66 2.57 0.20
C ARG A 423 -18.34 2.62 1.57
N ILE A 424 -17.80 3.41 2.49
CA ILE A 424 -18.27 3.48 3.88
C ILE A 424 -19.54 4.34 3.96
N SER A 425 -20.57 3.84 4.66
CA SER A 425 -21.80 4.60 4.90
C SER A 425 -22.06 4.90 6.37
N ASP A 426 -21.44 4.14 7.27
CA ASP A 426 -21.62 4.25 8.71
C ASP A 426 -20.27 4.40 9.43
N PHE A 427 -19.99 5.64 9.86
CA PHE A 427 -18.80 5.97 10.64
C PHE A 427 -19.05 5.94 12.15
N SER A 428 -20.27 5.61 12.60
CA SER A 428 -20.60 5.58 14.04
C SER A 428 -19.72 4.64 14.87
N PRO A 429 -19.22 3.49 14.36
CA PRO A 429 -18.34 2.61 15.14
C PRO A 429 -17.02 3.26 15.57
N ILE A 430 -16.54 4.25 14.81
CA ILE A 430 -15.26 4.93 15.06
C ILE A 430 -15.43 6.36 15.56
N ALA A 431 -16.65 6.79 15.90
CA ALA A 431 -16.93 8.14 16.39
C ALA A 431 -16.09 8.53 17.62
N GLY A 432 -15.70 7.55 18.44
CA GLY A 432 -14.85 7.74 19.62
C GLY A 432 -13.36 7.97 19.31
N LEU A 433 -12.89 7.64 18.10
CA LEU A 433 -11.49 7.82 17.68
C LEU A 433 -11.22 9.23 17.19
N ILE A 434 -12.23 9.87 16.57
CA ILE A 434 -12.10 11.15 15.85
C ILE A 434 -11.52 12.25 16.73
N SER A 435 -11.74 12.22 18.05
CA SER A 435 -11.19 13.23 18.97
C SER A 435 -9.68 13.16 19.17
N ASN A 436 -9.04 12.03 18.83
CA ASN A 436 -7.60 11.81 18.99
C ASN A 436 -6.82 12.04 17.69
N LEU A 437 -7.50 12.09 16.54
CA LEU A 437 -6.87 12.27 15.23
C LEU A 437 -6.40 13.72 15.06
N GLU A 438 -5.13 13.87 14.69
CA GLU A 438 -4.55 15.13 14.23
C GLU A 438 -4.93 15.38 12.76
N GLU A 439 -4.91 14.30 11.96
CA GLU A 439 -5.31 14.29 10.56
C GLU A 439 -6.34 13.19 10.30
N TYR A 440 -7.47 13.55 9.68
CA TYR A 440 -8.57 12.64 9.37
C TYR A 440 -9.21 12.99 8.04
N TYR A 441 -9.12 12.07 7.09
CA TYR A 441 -9.68 12.21 5.75
C TYR A 441 -10.73 11.12 5.51
N ASN A 442 -11.90 11.53 5.00
CA ASN A 442 -13.01 10.62 4.69
C ASN A 442 -13.82 11.13 3.48
N SER A 443 -13.16 11.95 2.64
CA SER A 443 -13.75 12.88 1.65
C SER A 443 -15.01 12.35 0.97
N ASN A 444 -16.09 13.17 0.92
CA ASN A 444 -17.36 13.00 0.18
C ASN A 444 -17.51 11.68 -0.60
N GLN A 445 -17.46 10.56 0.12
CA GLN A 445 -17.60 9.25 -0.48
C GLN A 445 -18.90 9.28 -1.25
N THR A 446 -18.89 8.94 -2.54
CA THR A 446 -20.10 8.89 -3.33
C THR A 446 -20.98 7.86 -2.66
N ILE A 447 -21.92 8.31 -1.83
CA ILE A 447 -22.79 7.48 -1.02
C ILE A 447 -23.31 6.39 -1.95
N PRO A 448 -22.81 5.14 -1.86
CA PRO A 448 -23.56 4.03 -2.41
C PRO A 448 -24.88 4.14 -1.65
N ILE A 449 -25.99 4.37 -2.37
CA ILE A 449 -27.29 4.62 -1.74
C ILE A 449 -27.44 3.56 -0.65
N TYR A 450 -27.40 3.98 0.62
CA TYR A 450 -27.55 3.08 1.74
C TYR A 450 -28.90 2.40 1.54
N LYS A 451 -28.84 1.12 1.20
CA LYS A 451 -30.01 0.26 1.13
C LYS A 451 -29.95 -0.56 2.40
N PRO A 452 -30.70 -0.18 3.45
CA PRO A 452 -30.83 -1.03 4.64
C PRO A 452 -31.19 -2.47 4.28
N GLU A 453 -31.80 -2.67 3.12
CA GLU A 453 -32.21 -3.95 2.55
C GLU A 453 -31.05 -4.86 2.06
N ASP A 454 -29.81 -4.37 2.02
CA ASP A 454 -28.60 -5.16 1.74
C ASP A 454 -28.03 -5.71 3.07
N VAL A 455 -28.52 -6.89 3.44
CA VAL A 455 -28.37 -7.46 4.80
C VAL A 455 -26.94 -7.90 5.07
N ASN A 456 -26.23 -8.38 4.06
CA ASN A 456 -24.82 -8.79 4.17
C ASN A 456 -23.83 -7.72 3.69
N ARG A 457 -24.34 -6.55 3.28
CA ARG A 457 -23.57 -5.42 2.76
C ARG A 457 -22.64 -5.81 1.61
N ASP A 458 -23.07 -6.73 0.75
CA ASP A 458 -22.29 -7.15 -0.42
C ASP A 458 -22.43 -6.18 -1.62
N GLY A 459 -23.23 -5.14 -1.46
CA GLY A 459 -23.52 -4.10 -2.45
C GLY A 459 -24.72 -4.42 -3.34
N VAL A 460 -25.39 -5.57 -3.17
CA VAL A 460 -26.48 -6.04 -4.04
C VAL A 460 -27.65 -6.60 -3.25
N VAL A 461 -28.75 -5.84 -3.15
CA VAL A 461 -30.02 -6.38 -2.61
C VAL A 461 -30.60 -7.47 -3.51
N ASN A 462 -30.59 -8.72 -3.03
CA ASN A 462 -31.02 -9.91 -3.76
C ASN A 462 -31.72 -10.94 -2.84
N ILE A 463 -31.96 -12.15 -3.36
CA ILE A 463 -32.72 -13.20 -2.63
C ILE A 463 -31.93 -13.70 -1.40
N THR A 464 -30.61 -13.59 -1.41
CA THR A 464 -29.75 -13.96 -0.28
C THR A 464 -30.06 -13.10 0.93
N ASP A 465 -30.31 -11.80 0.75
CA ASP A 465 -30.69 -10.88 1.84
C ASP A 465 -32.00 -11.26 2.51
N ILE A 466 -32.99 -11.70 1.71
CA ILE A 466 -34.26 -12.22 2.24
C ILE A 466 -34.00 -13.45 3.11
N VAL A 467 -33.17 -14.39 2.62
CA VAL A 467 -32.87 -15.63 3.35
C VAL A 467 -32.11 -15.32 4.64
N LEU A 468 -31.13 -14.41 4.59
CA LEU A 468 -30.34 -14.00 5.73
C LEU A 468 -31.17 -13.29 6.80
N ALA A 469 -32.11 -12.42 6.41
CA ALA A 469 -33.07 -11.86 7.34
C ALA A 469 -33.98 -12.95 7.93
N ALA A 470 -34.50 -13.85 7.08
CA ALA A 470 -35.36 -14.96 7.51
C ALA A 470 -34.72 -15.90 8.53
N THR A 471 -33.44 -16.21 8.36
CA THR A 471 -32.73 -17.12 9.28
C THR A 471 -32.47 -16.54 10.66
N ASN A 472 -32.59 -15.21 10.81
CA ASN A 472 -32.33 -14.49 12.05
C ASN A 472 -33.60 -13.86 12.66
N PHE A 473 -34.78 -14.40 12.37
CA PHE A 473 -36.03 -13.96 12.99
C PHE A 473 -35.97 -14.01 14.51
N ASP A 474 -36.46 -12.94 15.13
CA ASP A 474 -36.48 -12.79 16.59
C ASP A 474 -35.10 -12.97 17.26
N ASP A 475 -33.98 -12.86 16.51
CA ASP A 475 -32.65 -13.01 17.10
C ASP A 475 -32.38 -11.83 18.06
N PRO A 476 -32.20 -12.09 19.37
CA PRO A 476 -32.03 -11.02 20.35
C PRO A 476 -30.62 -10.42 20.36
N ASN A 477 -29.68 -10.95 19.56
CA ASN A 477 -28.26 -10.63 19.60
C ASN A 477 -27.76 -9.98 18.31
N LEU A 478 -28.46 -8.93 17.85
CA LEU A 478 -28.10 -8.15 16.66
C LEU A 478 -26.66 -7.61 16.71
N ALA A 479 -26.13 -7.34 17.91
CA ALA A 479 -24.76 -6.89 18.11
C ALA A 479 -23.71 -7.96 17.74
N ALA A 480 -24.00 -9.25 17.91
CA ALA A 480 -23.11 -10.32 17.46
C ALA A 480 -23.22 -10.56 15.95
N LEU A 481 -24.40 -10.34 15.35
CA LEU A 481 -24.58 -10.40 13.90
C LEU A 481 -23.84 -9.27 13.18
N ALA A 482 -23.82 -8.07 13.76
CA ALA A 482 -23.03 -6.95 13.25
C ALA A 482 -21.52 -7.25 13.22
N GLN A 483 -21.00 -8.12 14.11
CA GLN A 483 -19.58 -8.53 14.10
C GLN A 483 -19.22 -9.45 12.92
N ILE A 484 -20.22 -10.03 12.25
CA ILE A 484 -20.05 -10.85 11.05
C ILE A 484 -20.67 -10.18 9.82
N ASN A 485 -20.80 -8.84 9.85
CA ASN A 485 -21.33 -8.00 8.78
C ASN A 485 -22.77 -8.39 8.35
N LEU A 486 -23.61 -8.79 9.31
CA LEU A 486 -24.98 -9.19 9.07
C LEU A 486 -25.97 -8.26 9.80
N TYR A 487 -26.83 -7.59 9.03
CA TYR A 487 -27.76 -6.57 9.52
C TYR A 487 -29.21 -6.89 9.09
N PRO A 488 -29.81 -7.95 9.66
CA PRO A 488 -31.12 -8.44 9.22
C PRO A 488 -32.31 -7.55 9.62
N ASP A 489 -32.15 -6.66 10.59
CA ASP A 489 -33.15 -5.64 10.97
C ASP A 489 -32.96 -4.40 10.10
N VAL A 490 -33.66 -4.37 8.97
CA VAL A 490 -33.48 -3.34 7.93
C VAL A 490 -34.27 -2.07 8.23
N ASN A 491 -35.24 -2.15 9.14
CA ASN A 491 -36.09 -1.04 9.52
C ASN A 491 -35.68 -0.38 10.86
N ASN A 492 -34.73 -0.99 11.57
CA ASN A 492 -34.14 -0.55 12.84
C ASN A 492 -35.17 -0.39 13.97
N ASP A 493 -36.21 -1.23 14.02
CA ASP A 493 -37.14 -1.27 15.15
C ASP A 493 -36.67 -2.19 16.29
N GLY A 494 -35.53 -2.85 16.12
CA GLY A 494 -34.88 -3.69 17.11
C GLY A 494 -35.36 -5.14 17.10
N ILE A 495 -36.19 -5.53 16.12
CA ILE A 495 -36.73 -6.88 15.98
C ILE A 495 -36.66 -7.28 14.51
N VAL A 496 -36.02 -8.41 14.20
CA VAL A 496 -36.07 -8.98 12.85
C VAL A 496 -37.39 -9.71 12.66
N ASP A 497 -38.32 -9.11 11.91
CA ASP A 497 -39.65 -9.67 11.69
C ASP A 497 -40.10 -9.66 10.21
N ILE A 498 -41.37 -10.01 9.98
CA ILE A 498 -41.94 -10.08 8.62
C ILE A 498 -41.86 -8.76 7.84
N ARG A 499 -41.77 -7.62 8.51
CA ARG A 499 -41.63 -6.29 7.90
C ARG A 499 -40.28 -6.15 7.24
N ASP A 500 -39.21 -6.68 7.84
CA ASP A 500 -37.86 -6.59 7.29
C ASP A 500 -37.74 -7.32 5.95
N LEU A 501 -38.21 -8.57 5.86
CA LEU A 501 -38.19 -9.29 4.57
C LEU A 501 -39.06 -8.63 3.51
N VAL A 502 -40.20 -8.03 3.91
CA VAL A 502 -41.06 -7.33 2.95
C VAL A 502 -40.38 -6.06 2.45
N LEU A 503 -39.63 -5.36 3.30
CA LEU A 503 -38.82 -4.20 2.90
C LEU A 503 -37.67 -4.63 1.98
N ILE A 504 -36.97 -5.71 2.31
CA ILE A 504 -35.91 -6.29 1.45
C ILE A 504 -36.48 -6.68 0.09
N ALA A 505 -37.58 -7.43 0.07
CA ALA A 505 -38.24 -7.87 -1.16
C ALA A 505 -38.74 -6.69 -2.01
N ALA A 506 -39.10 -5.56 -1.40
CA ALA A 506 -39.54 -4.37 -2.13
C ALA A 506 -38.43 -3.73 -2.97
N GLU A 507 -37.16 -3.99 -2.63
CA GLU A 507 -35.99 -3.44 -3.31
C GLU A 507 -35.33 -4.41 -4.30
N ILE A 508 -35.72 -5.68 -4.29
CA ILE A 508 -35.31 -6.67 -5.31
C ILE A 508 -35.97 -6.28 -6.65
N GLY A 509 -35.21 -5.60 -7.50
CA GLY A 509 -35.59 -5.30 -8.89
C GLY A 509 -35.95 -3.85 -9.23
N SER A 510 -35.51 -2.85 -8.44
CA SER A 510 -35.74 -1.42 -8.76
C SER A 510 -34.73 -0.81 -9.75
N ALA A 511 -33.64 -1.50 -10.08
CA ALA A 511 -32.68 -1.09 -11.12
C ALA A 511 -32.65 -2.12 -12.27
N ALA A 512 -33.33 -1.76 -13.38
CA ALA A 512 -33.58 -2.58 -14.56
C ALA A 512 -34.50 -3.78 -14.30
N ALA A 513 -35.53 -3.93 -15.14
CA ALA A 513 -36.25 -5.18 -15.24
C ALA A 513 -35.35 -6.21 -15.94
N PRO A 514 -34.95 -7.28 -15.25
CA PRO A 514 -35.01 -8.59 -15.84
C PRO A 514 -36.04 -9.40 -15.05
N THR A 515 -36.97 -10.00 -15.80
CA THR A 515 -37.73 -11.16 -15.35
C THR A 515 -36.86 -12.05 -14.47
N LEU A 516 -37.26 -12.28 -13.21
CA LEU A 516 -36.72 -13.35 -12.36
C LEU A 516 -36.57 -14.62 -13.21
N SER A 517 -35.34 -14.86 -13.68
CA SER A 517 -35.06 -15.93 -14.63
C SER A 517 -34.60 -17.17 -13.87
N LYS A 518 -34.91 -18.36 -14.40
CA LYS A 518 -34.58 -19.65 -13.76
C LYS A 518 -33.08 -19.87 -13.49
N HIS A 519 -32.19 -19.02 -14.01
CA HIS A 519 -30.73 -19.18 -13.93
C HIS A 519 -30.06 -18.24 -12.91
N SER A 520 -30.79 -17.28 -12.34
CA SER A 520 -30.25 -16.23 -11.46
C SER A 520 -30.58 -16.43 -9.97
N VAL A 521 -31.11 -17.59 -9.60
CA VAL A 521 -31.60 -17.87 -8.25
C VAL A 521 -30.81 -19.03 -7.64
N LYS A 522 -29.76 -18.73 -6.87
CA LYS A 522 -29.13 -19.70 -5.95
C LYS A 522 -29.96 -19.73 -4.66
N THR A 523 -31.00 -20.55 -4.61
CA THR A 523 -31.79 -20.77 -3.39
C THR A 523 -31.21 -21.92 -2.60
N SER A 524 -30.16 -21.67 -1.82
CA SER A 524 -29.87 -22.56 -0.70
C SER A 524 -30.92 -22.28 0.38
N ASN A 525 -31.88 -23.21 0.53
CA ASN A 525 -32.86 -23.33 1.62
C ASN A 525 -34.19 -22.55 1.57
N LEU A 526 -34.52 -21.80 0.52
CA LEU A 526 -35.85 -21.15 0.40
C LEU A 526 -36.90 -22.11 -0.22
N THR A 527 -37.98 -22.42 0.48
CA THR A 527 -39.07 -23.30 -0.01
C THR A 527 -40.35 -22.53 -0.43
N PRO A 528 -41.19 -23.11 -1.31
CA PRO A 528 -42.53 -22.56 -1.58
C PRO A 528 -43.40 -22.42 -0.31
N GLU A 529 -43.23 -23.33 0.65
CA GLU A 529 -43.92 -23.29 1.95
C GLU A 529 -43.51 -22.05 2.76
N ASP A 530 -42.21 -21.72 2.82
CA ASP A 530 -41.69 -20.54 3.52
C ASP A 530 -42.29 -19.25 2.95
N LEU A 531 -42.25 -19.08 1.63
CA LEU A 531 -42.84 -17.92 0.95
C LEU A 531 -44.35 -17.84 1.16
N THR A 532 -45.05 -18.98 1.14
CA THR A 532 -46.50 -19.01 1.39
C THR A 532 -46.82 -18.51 2.80
N GLN A 533 -46.01 -18.90 3.79
CA GLN A 533 -46.16 -18.44 5.17
C GLN A 533 -45.83 -16.95 5.32
N TRP A 534 -44.72 -16.48 4.74
CA TRP A 534 -44.32 -15.07 4.80
C TRP A 534 -45.34 -14.15 4.14
N ILE A 535 -45.84 -14.49 2.93
CA ILE A 535 -46.90 -13.73 2.25
C ILE A 535 -48.16 -13.65 3.13
N ARG A 536 -48.51 -14.74 3.82
CA ARG A 536 -49.66 -14.76 4.73
C ARG A 536 -49.47 -13.79 5.90
N LEU A 537 -48.29 -13.80 6.54
CA LEU A 537 -47.96 -12.90 7.65
C LEU A 537 -47.88 -11.44 7.18
N ALA A 538 -47.28 -11.18 6.02
CA ALA A 538 -47.16 -9.86 5.44
C ALA A 538 -48.53 -9.23 5.12
N LYS A 539 -49.50 -10.03 4.64
CA LYS A 539 -50.89 -9.58 4.39
C LYS A 539 -51.67 -9.27 5.67
N GLN A 540 -51.17 -9.66 6.85
CA GLN A 540 -51.77 -9.32 8.15
C GLN A 540 -51.22 -8.03 8.74
N LEU A 541 -50.14 -7.47 8.17
CA LEU A 541 -49.69 -6.12 8.49
C LEU A 541 -50.76 -5.11 8.05
N ASP A 542 -50.86 -3.95 8.70
CA ASP A 542 -51.76 -2.87 8.28
C ASP A 542 -51.19 -2.15 7.04
N VAL A 543 -51.29 -2.81 5.87
CA VAL A 543 -50.54 -2.47 4.65
C VAL A 543 -51.22 -1.37 3.83
N GLN A 544 -51.14 -0.12 4.29
CA GLN A 544 -51.48 1.06 3.45
C GLN A 544 -50.24 1.62 2.72
N ALA A 545 -49.03 1.14 3.06
CA ALA A 545 -47.78 1.65 2.51
C ALA A 545 -47.44 1.03 1.14
N PRO A 546 -47.26 1.82 0.07
CA PRO A 546 -46.95 1.30 -1.28
C PRO A 546 -45.69 0.43 -1.36
N ARG A 547 -44.67 0.73 -0.54
CA ARG A 547 -43.42 -0.03 -0.48
C ARG A 547 -43.65 -1.47 0.00
N LEU A 548 -44.44 -1.64 1.06
CA LEU A 548 -44.78 -2.96 1.60
C LEU A 548 -45.66 -3.77 0.63
N LEU A 549 -46.58 -3.10 -0.08
CA LEU A 549 -47.38 -3.75 -1.13
C LEU A 549 -46.51 -4.26 -2.28
N ASN A 550 -45.47 -3.50 -2.66
CA ASN A 550 -44.50 -3.93 -3.67
C ASN A 550 -43.71 -5.17 -3.21
N GLY A 551 -43.21 -5.16 -1.98
CA GLY A 551 -42.51 -6.31 -1.39
C GLY A 551 -43.37 -7.59 -1.38
N ILE A 552 -44.64 -7.49 -1.00
CA ILE A 552 -45.60 -8.62 -1.05
C ILE A 552 -45.75 -9.14 -2.48
N ALA A 553 -45.87 -8.25 -3.48
CA ALA A 553 -46.00 -8.65 -4.88
C ALA A 553 -44.75 -9.36 -5.42
N ILE A 554 -43.55 -8.95 -5.00
CA ILE A 554 -42.30 -9.62 -5.37
C ILE A 554 -42.19 -11.01 -4.74
N LEU A 555 -42.57 -11.16 -3.46
CA LEU A 555 -42.64 -12.47 -2.81
C LEU A 555 -43.63 -13.40 -3.51
N GLU A 556 -44.79 -12.89 -3.95
CA GLU A 556 -45.77 -13.65 -4.74
C GLU A 556 -45.20 -14.10 -6.10
N GLN A 557 -44.41 -13.26 -6.78
CA GLN A 557 -43.73 -13.62 -8.02
C GLN A 557 -42.66 -14.70 -7.79
N LEU A 558 -41.87 -14.59 -6.73
CA LEU A 558 -40.90 -15.63 -6.34
C LEU A 558 -41.60 -16.97 -6.08
N LEU A 559 -42.75 -16.96 -5.40
CA LEU A 559 -43.55 -18.17 -5.15
C LEU A 559 -44.02 -18.82 -6.46
N VAL A 560 -44.45 -18.03 -7.44
CA VAL A 560 -44.82 -18.52 -8.78
C VAL A 560 -43.62 -19.15 -9.50
N VAL A 561 -42.44 -18.52 -9.41
CA VAL A 561 -41.20 -19.06 -10.02
C VAL A 561 -40.82 -20.40 -9.38
N LEU A 562 -40.83 -20.49 -8.05
CA LEU A 562 -40.46 -21.70 -7.30
C LEU A 562 -41.48 -22.84 -7.42
N THR A 563 -42.76 -22.53 -7.68
CA THR A 563 -43.81 -23.54 -7.91
C THR A 563 -43.93 -23.97 -9.37
N SER A 564 -43.27 -23.29 -10.31
CA SER A 564 -43.28 -23.61 -11.76
C SER A 564 -42.32 -24.75 -12.18
N ILE A 565 -41.83 -25.53 -11.22
CA ILE A 565 -40.85 -26.61 -11.43
C ILE A 565 -41.56 -27.99 -11.55
N GLU A 566 -42.24 -28.23 -12.68
CA GLU A 566 -42.31 -29.57 -13.28
C GLU A 566 -41.75 -29.41 -14.71
N GLU A 567 -40.61 -30.05 -15.02
CA GLU A 567 -39.92 -29.93 -16.30
C GLU A 567 -40.88 -30.11 -17.49
N LEU A 568 -40.89 -29.14 -18.42
CA LEU A 568 -41.65 -29.26 -19.65
C LEU A 568 -41.02 -30.37 -20.53
N PRO A 569 -41.82 -31.31 -21.04
CA PRO A 569 -41.32 -32.38 -21.90
C PRO A 569 -40.66 -31.81 -23.16
N SER A 570 -39.47 -32.30 -23.52
CA SER A 570 -38.77 -31.88 -24.76
C SER A 570 -39.45 -32.37 -26.05
N ALA A 571 -40.37 -33.33 -25.95
CA ALA A 571 -41.13 -33.86 -27.07
C ALA A 571 -42.57 -34.20 -26.67
N THR A 572 -43.52 -33.95 -27.57
CA THR A 572 -44.89 -34.46 -27.46
C THR A 572 -44.87 -35.98 -27.65
N ALA A 573 -45.45 -36.74 -26.72
CA ALA A 573 -45.46 -38.20 -26.81
C ALA A 573 -46.71 -38.82 -26.16
N LEU A 574 -47.15 -39.96 -26.72
CA LEU A 574 -48.18 -40.81 -26.16
C LEU A 574 -47.54 -41.96 -25.37
N LEU A 575 -47.94 -42.14 -24.12
CA LEU A 575 -47.44 -43.20 -23.24
C LEU A 575 -48.39 -44.40 -23.16
N ALA A 576 -47.88 -45.48 -22.55
CA ALA A 576 -48.67 -46.69 -22.30
C ALA A 576 -49.82 -46.40 -21.34
N ASN A 577 -51.03 -46.85 -21.69
CA ASN A 577 -52.17 -46.76 -20.80
C ASN A 577 -51.95 -47.64 -19.55
N TYR A 578 -52.52 -47.23 -18.41
CA TYR A 578 -52.49 -48.02 -17.18
C TYR A 578 -53.87 -48.01 -16.50
N PRO A 579 -54.32 -49.14 -15.94
CA PRO A 579 -53.75 -50.48 -16.12
C PRO A 579 -53.85 -50.98 -17.58
N ASN A 580 -53.04 -51.96 -17.98
CA ASN A 580 -53.15 -52.64 -19.27
C ASN A 580 -52.64 -54.10 -19.12
N PRO A 581 -53.49 -55.14 -19.19
CA PRO A 581 -54.92 -55.09 -19.48
C PRO A 581 -55.75 -54.36 -18.42
N PHE A 582 -56.90 -53.80 -18.80
CA PHE A 582 -57.79 -53.06 -17.89
C PHE A 582 -59.21 -53.66 -17.80
N ASN A 583 -59.90 -53.37 -16.69
CA ASN A 583 -61.29 -53.76 -16.42
C ASN A 583 -61.96 -52.80 -15.42
N PRO A 584 -63.03 -52.06 -15.75
CA PRO A 584 -63.43 -51.62 -17.09
C PRO A 584 -62.74 -50.32 -17.53
N GLU A 585 -61.89 -49.71 -16.68
CA GLU A 585 -61.36 -48.36 -16.90
C GLU A 585 -59.83 -48.29 -17.04
N THR A 586 -59.34 -47.31 -17.81
CA THR A 586 -57.91 -47.05 -18.00
C THR A 586 -57.62 -45.56 -18.11
N TRP A 587 -56.40 -45.19 -17.69
CA TRP A 587 -55.81 -43.88 -17.94
C TRP A 587 -54.83 -43.95 -19.09
N ILE A 588 -54.86 -42.96 -19.96
CA ILE A 588 -54.00 -42.83 -21.14
C ILE A 588 -53.08 -41.62 -20.92
N PRO A 589 -51.86 -41.84 -20.40
CA PRO A 589 -50.93 -40.77 -20.17
C PRO A 589 -50.27 -40.29 -21.47
N TYR A 590 -49.99 -39.00 -21.53
CA TYR A 590 -49.28 -38.35 -22.64
C TYR A 590 -48.47 -37.17 -22.11
N GLN A 591 -47.70 -36.53 -22.98
CA GLN A 591 -46.94 -35.34 -22.67
C GLN A 591 -46.95 -34.41 -23.89
N LEU A 592 -46.93 -33.10 -23.65
CA LEU A 592 -46.99 -32.06 -24.67
C LEU A 592 -45.74 -31.17 -24.55
N ALA A 593 -44.95 -31.06 -25.63
CA ALA A 593 -43.81 -30.14 -25.67
C ALA A 593 -44.22 -28.66 -25.87
N LYS A 594 -45.42 -28.44 -26.41
CA LYS A 594 -46.04 -27.12 -26.63
C LYS A 594 -47.56 -27.24 -26.45
N PRO A 595 -48.29 -26.14 -26.18
CA PRO A 595 -49.74 -26.17 -26.15
C PRO A 595 -50.33 -26.68 -27.47
N ALA A 596 -51.38 -27.50 -27.42
CA ALA A 596 -52.00 -28.12 -28.59
C ALA A 596 -53.46 -28.50 -28.35
N GLU A 597 -54.25 -28.63 -29.43
CA GLU A 597 -55.59 -29.23 -29.33
C GLU A 597 -55.47 -30.75 -29.27
N VAL A 598 -55.97 -31.36 -28.20
CA VAL A 598 -55.80 -32.78 -27.93
C VAL A 598 -57.10 -33.57 -28.10
N SER A 599 -57.01 -34.67 -28.83
CA SER A 599 -58.06 -35.70 -28.88
C SER A 599 -57.46 -37.11 -28.89
N ILE A 600 -58.23 -38.08 -28.39
CA ILE A 600 -57.88 -39.50 -28.44
C ILE A 600 -59.03 -40.29 -29.05
N SER A 601 -58.78 -40.94 -30.18
CA SER A 601 -59.75 -41.80 -30.86
C SER A 601 -59.43 -43.28 -30.61
N ILE A 602 -60.42 -44.01 -30.11
CA ILE A 602 -60.31 -45.41 -29.72
C ILE A 602 -60.98 -46.26 -30.79
N HIS A 603 -60.30 -47.29 -31.28
CA HIS A 603 -60.76 -48.18 -32.35
C HIS A 603 -60.66 -49.65 -31.91
N SER A 604 -61.56 -50.50 -32.39
CA SER A 604 -61.44 -51.96 -32.25
C SER A 604 -60.37 -52.52 -33.19
N ALA A 605 -60.01 -53.81 -32.99
CA ALA A 605 -58.98 -54.49 -33.77
C ALA A 605 -59.27 -54.56 -35.29
N ASP A 606 -60.54 -54.45 -35.71
CA ASP A 606 -60.98 -54.37 -37.11
C ASP A 606 -61.02 -52.92 -37.67
N GLY A 607 -60.58 -51.93 -36.88
CA GLY A 607 -60.47 -50.53 -37.29
C GLY A 607 -61.75 -49.70 -37.09
N LYS A 608 -62.84 -50.26 -36.54
CA LYS A 608 -64.06 -49.49 -36.26
C LYS A 608 -63.84 -48.51 -35.10
N LEU A 609 -64.23 -47.24 -35.30
CA LEU A 609 -64.19 -46.21 -34.25
C LEU A 609 -65.19 -46.55 -33.14
N ILE A 610 -64.71 -46.52 -31.90
CA ILE A 610 -65.45 -46.86 -30.68
C ILE A 610 -65.83 -45.62 -29.89
N LYS A 611 -64.88 -44.70 -29.67
CA LYS A 611 -65.07 -43.46 -28.89
C LYS A 611 -63.99 -42.44 -29.20
N THR A 612 -64.34 -41.16 -29.20
CA THR A 612 -63.39 -40.04 -29.27
C THR A 612 -63.45 -39.23 -27.99
N LEU A 613 -62.32 -39.17 -27.27
CA LEU A 613 -62.13 -38.31 -26.11
C LEU A 613 -61.60 -36.96 -26.60
N LYS A 614 -62.46 -35.93 -26.62
CA LYS A 614 -62.06 -34.55 -26.93
C LYS A 614 -61.58 -33.88 -25.65
N LEU A 615 -60.27 -33.68 -25.51
CA LEU A 615 -59.67 -33.05 -24.32
C LEU A 615 -59.52 -31.53 -24.48
N GLY A 616 -59.61 -31.03 -25.72
CA GLY A 616 -59.59 -29.60 -26.03
C GLY A 616 -58.18 -29.02 -26.09
N GLN A 617 -58.08 -27.70 -26.06
CA GLN A 617 -56.81 -26.97 -26.02
C GLN A 617 -56.14 -27.14 -24.65
N LEU A 618 -54.95 -27.72 -24.63
CA LEU A 618 -54.20 -28.01 -23.41
C LEU A 618 -52.80 -27.38 -23.46
N PRO A 619 -52.27 -26.85 -22.34
CA PRO A 619 -50.92 -26.26 -22.29
C PRO A 619 -49.82 -27.32 -22.45
N ALA A 620 -48.58 -26.87 -22.69
CA ALA A 620 -47.41 -27.76 -22.62
C ALA A 620 -47.29 -28.38 -21.22
N GLY A 621 -46.81 -29.61 -21.12
CA GLY A 621 -46.56 -30.27 -19.85
C GLY A 621 -46.80 -31.78 -19.85
N THR A 622 -46.66 -32.36 -18.67
CA THR A 622 -46.69 -33.79 -18.43
C THR A 622 -48.06 -34.24 -17.90
N TYR A 623 -48.70 -35.21 -18.57
CA TYR A 623 -50.05 -35.70 -18.25
C TYR A 623 -50.01 -37.19 -17.83
N HIS A 624 -49.19 -37.51 -16.83
CA HIS A 624 -48.97 -38.90 -16.38
C HIS A 624 -49.83 -39.32 -15.18
N LYS A 625 -50.11 -38.37 -14.28
CA LYS A 625 -50.94 -38.58 -13.09
C LYS A 625 -52.41 -38.76 -13.51
N LYS A 626 -53.17 -39.61 -12.79
CA LYS A 626 -54.60 -39.89 -13.07
C LYS A 626 -55.46 -38.63 -13.21
N SER A 627 -55.14 -37.58 -12.45
CA SER A 627 -55.82 -36.28 -12.48
C SER A 627 -55.63 -35.48 -13.78
N ARG A 628 -54.64 -35.84 -14.61
CA ARG A 628 -54.28 -35.12 -15.84
C ARG A 628 -54.32 -36.00 -17.10
N SER A 629 -54.05 -37.30 -16.98
CA SER A 629 -54.13 -38.24 -18.10
C SER A 629 -55.57 -38.38 -18.63
N ALA A 630 -55.74 -38.73 -19.90
CA ALA A 630 -57.07 -38.98 -20.45
C ALA A 630 -57.67 -40.25 -19.84
N TYR A 631 -58.98 -40.25 -19.60
CA TYR A 631 -59.70 -41.34 -18.97
C TYR A 631 -60.65 -42.03 -19.95
N TRP A 632 -60.63 -43.36 -19.97
CA TRP A 632 -61.63 -44.15 -20.67
C TRP A 632 -62.27 -45.19 -19.74
N ASP A 633 -63.59 -45.22 -19.74
CA ASP A 633 -64.47 -46.07 -18.93
C ASP A 633 -64.84 -47.40 -19.60
N GLY A 634 -64.19 -47.74 -20.73
CA GLY A 634 -64.47 -48.97 -21.47
C GLY A 634 -65.83 -48.97 -22.17
N ARG A 635 -66.42 -47.80 -22.44
CA ARG A 635 -67.71 -47.65 -23.14
C ARG A 635 -67.56 -47.00 -24.51
N ASN A 636 -68.46 -47.31 -25.44
CA ASN A 636 -68.54 -46.64 -26.76
C ASN A 636 -69.22 -45.25 -26.66
N GLU A 637 -69.39 -44.57 -27.79
CA GLU A 637 -70.11 -43.26 -27.87
C GLU A 637 -71.56 -43.30 -27.35
N LEU A 638 -72.23 -44.46 -27.41
CA LEU A 638 -73.60 -44.66 -26.91
C LEU A 638 -73.63 -44.99 -25.40
N GLY A 639 -72.45 -45.05 -24.75
CA GLY A 639 -72.33 -45.42 -23.33
C GLY A 639 -72.41 -46.93 -23.06
N GLU A 640 -72.33 -47.77 -24.09
CA GLU A 640 -72.41 -49.23 -23.94
C GLU A 640 -71.02 -49.83 -23.66
N PRO A 641 -70.87 -50.79 -22.73
CA PRO A 641 -69.58 -51.44 -22.45
C PRO A 641 -69.05 -52.22 -23.65
N VAL A 642 -67.79 -51.99 -24.02
CA VAL A 642 -67.15 -52.71 -25.15
C VAL A 642 -66.77 -54.15 -24.76
N ALA A 643 -66.59 -55.06 -25.73
CA ALA A 643 -66.25 -56.46 -25.45
C ALA A 643 -64.78 -56.65 -25.05
N SER A 644 -64.45 -57.71 -24.31
CA SER A 644 -63.06 -58.14 -24.06
C SER A 644 -62.30 -58.29 -25.38
N GLY A 645 -61.10 -57.72 -25.48
CA GLY A 645 -60.37 -57.73 -26.74
C GLY A 645 -59.25 -56.71 -26.83
N ILE A 646 -58.68 -56.61 -28.03
CA ILE A 646 -57.62 -55.65 -28.36
C ILE A 646 -58.25 -54.40 -28.97
N TYR A 647 -57.84 -53.25 -28.46
CA TYR A 647 -58.22 -51.93 -28.95
C TYR A 647 -56.97 -51.09 -29.22
N PHE A 648 -57.11 -50.11 -30.10
CA PHE A 648 -56.06 -49.14 -30.42
C PHE A 648 -56.54 -47.75 -30.07
N TYR A 649 -55.71 -46.98 -29.37
CA TYR A 649 -55.98 -45.57 -29.08
C TYR A 649 -54.97 -44.71 -29.84
N THR A 650 -55.51 -43.78 -30.62
CA THR A 650 -54.75 -42.82 -31.42
C THR A 650 -54.86 -41.46 -30.77
N PHE A 651 -53.74 -40.95 -30.28
CA PHE A 651 -53.60 -39.60 -29.75
C PHE A 651 -53.27 -38.63 -30.88
N SER A 652 -53.97 -37.50 -30.93
CA SER A 652 -53.70 -36.39 -31.84
C SER A 652 -53.50 -35.12 -31.03
N ALA A 653 -52.39 -34.42 -31.30
CA ALA A 653 -52.07 -33.10 -30.78
C ALA A 653 -51.54 -32.24 -31.93
N ASP A 654 -52.41 -31.41 -32.51
CA ASP A 654 -52.16 -30.69 -33.77
C ASP A 654 -51.60 -31.61 -34.87
N SER A 655 -50.33 -31.42 -35.27
CA SER A 655 -49.63 -32.21 -36.30
C SER A 655 -49.01 -33.51 -35.79
N PHE A 656 -48.99 -33.74 -34.47
CA PHE A 656 -48.47 -34.97 -33.88
C PHE A 656 -49.57 -36.02 -33.74
N THR A 657 -49.31 -37.23 -34.23
CA THR A 657 -50.21 -38.36 -34.05
C THR A 657 -49.42 -39.60 -33.62
N ALA A 658 -49.92 -40.32 -32.62
CA ALA A 658 -49.33 -41.58 -32.18
C ALA A 658 -50.43 -42.58 -31.82
N THR A 659 -50.23 -43.85 -32.17
CA THR A 659 -51.18 -44.93 -31.88
C THR A 659 -50.53 -45.98 -31.01
N ARG A 660 -51.27 -46.46 -30.00
CA ARG A 660 -50.84 -47.55 -29.13
C ARG A 660 -51.96 -48.57 -28.94
N LYS A 661 -51.56 -49.78 -28.56
CA LYS A 661 -52.44 -50.91 -28.27
C LYS A 661 -52.81 -50.95 -26.78
N MET A 662 -54.07 -51.21 -26.49
CA MET A 662 -54.57 -51.56 -25.15
C MET A 662 -55.41 -52.83 -25.19
N VAL A 663 -55.49 -53.52 -24.07
CA VAL A 663 -56.24 -54.77 -23.91
C VAL A 663 -57.28 -54.58 -22.81
N ILE A 664 -58.53 -54.90 -23.09
CA ILE A 664 -59.59 -54.98 -22.08
C ILE A 664 -59.91 -56.44 -21.78
N TRP A 665 -59.90 -56.79 -20.50
CA TRP A 665 -60.26 -58.11 -19.98
C TRP A 665 -61.42 -57.95 -19.02
N LYS A 666 -62.65 -58.22 -19.47
CA LYS A 666 -63.81 -58.30 -18.57
C LYS A 666 -63.72 -59.47 -17.62
#